data_AF-A0A1J4KU28-F1
#
_entry.id   AF-A0A1J4KU28-F1
#
_cell.length_a   1.000
_cell.length_b   1.000
_cell.length_c   1.000
_cell.angle_alpha   90.00
_cell.angle_beta   90.00
_cell.angle_gamma   90.00
#
_symmetry.space_group_name_H-M   'P 1'
#
loop_
_entity.id
_entity.type
_entity.pdbx_description
1 polymer ?
#
loop_
_entity_poly.entity_id
_entity_poly.type
_entity_poly.pdbx_seq_one_letter_code
_entity_poly.pdbx_strand_id
1 'polypeptide(L)'
;MIDEDSHSGDSESLLYMTNMTIREQNEHLLRENTALKAQFEDAIQITNKVNKITQKNAVLAKENVEIKSEKEELERRLQILMKTNADLTDTIESHKKQYTDRINAENETIQQETSKVAQNYKSQLDNAYGKITDLTKEIEELKVCQKVVNNQIQKLFEAAAFYFKMNFTTVDDFASFLKQIPDISQNKEEKITQSNQVQTQIQSNNPQINFEYEKKIKSLKKKIKARTNACKSAAEDIQELQNSHKKEVSQLKNQIDQIKLEKTETETRLNSTINDLRLKLSKLTNDLSNSTSRNELLKEKLRTKDTFVKHATFDPQLISTQPISSSKKDAKALHSQVEQQRIQIEQSNAEIQHLKEKVDDLKNKLSLADSRKSELQNELHRIESEYQQSQITITKHENELKSLKIVHDEAVSEIESLRKTLHGMPKSSSNKPNSQRQKMIDRESKIIAKKDEEITALHLEIKQGEIKLEEQRIKMNEMKNKISSLEEDLNKVNTNFNDYVVKVEGTYIPTAEELIPPTAFNFSKFEGPLVNEIMKIATNSSLQPSSKLEFCFRAIYKFYKNKIEKLEEDYDQSKNDIVEIKNKVNQFLIDTSIALTGKPISVEEFYNGTESENLLQAISENVSKLAFITRERDQLNSIFTHISSCFGSDDIISTVDSIKNELGTSRVTMQKLAKKCKTLQSENKVLIKKIKNNELNLKSEIDSLSNLNEELERKYKNQNESISKLTKENKRLHADLRNAQEESANSELKNTIDLTTIDEIDEMKSRYTKAINKYKQDIKELSKNIEVLTSNNHVYQNEINRYKQSNQNQQSIIDKLTFENNELKNQVMDHEKRSTAVYELEKTNMKQSYEETVEKLREQNEKGRKDVQKLVKNISARDEKIKEMSTNMRGLLNEKTKLSREITSLKEQLDREKLLSDASVKTQILSLESQYKEQLDEVRRKADTERQSMAAYAANAFRSIINSSSLDEKGYKVIIDRVKDQITKLNASDQAIRKMLNVLNSQTTQDAVAQLMYNSQQ
;
A
#
# COMPACT_ATOMS: atom_id res chain seq x y z
N MET A 1 84.88 5.13 -138.81
CA MET A 1 86.02 4.62 -138.02
C MET A 1 85.69 4.88 -136.58
N ILE A 2 85.80 3.86 -135.71
CA ILE A 2 85.99 3.96 -134.24
C ILE A 2 84.75 4.56 -133.53
N ASP A 3 83.99 3.81 -132.74
CA ASP A 3 84.27 3.32 -131.37
C ASP A 3 84.43 4.45 -130.32
N GLU A 4 84.23 4.08 -129.05
CA GLU A 4 84.40 4.89 -127.83
C GLU A 4 83.28 5.92 -127.53
N ASP A 5 82.28 5.49 -126.75
CA ASP A 5 82.13 5.94 -125.35
C ASP A 5 80.94 5.25 -124.66
N SER A 6 81.20 4.43 -123.64
CA SER A 6 80.15 3.69 -122.91
C SER A 6 80.52 3.38 -121.45
N HIS A 7 80.97 4.39 -120.70
CA HIS A 7 81.31 4.28 -119.26
C HIS A 7 80.76 5.46 -118.42
N SER A 8 79.46 5.77 -118.54
CA SER A 8 78.78 6.74 -117.64
C SER A 8 77.44 6.29 -117.03
N GLY A 9 76.82 5.22 -117.54
CA GLY A 9 75.46 4.81 -117.12
C GLY A 9 75.32 4.27 -115.69
N ASP A 10 76.36 3.62 -115.15
CA ASP A 10 76.24 2.92 -113.87
C ASP A 10 76.20 3.85 -112.65
N SER A 11 76.88 5.00 -112.70
CA SER A 11 76.95 5.91 -111.54
C SER A 11 75.64 6.65 -111.28
N GLU A 12 74.89 7.00 -112.34
CA GLU A 12 73.62 7.73 -112.22
C GLU A 12 72.49 6.77 -111.82
N SER A 13 72.52 5.54 -112.34
CA SER A 13 71.62 4.44 -111.94
C SER A 13 71.77 4.07 -110.46
N LEU A 14 73.01 3.96 -109.94
CA LEU A 14 73.25 3.72 -108.51
C LEU A 14 72.71 4.87 -107.64
N LEU A 15 72.91 6.12 -108.06
CA LEU A 15 72.45 7.29 -107.30
C LEU A 15 70.92 7.35 -107.25
N TYR A 16 70.25 6.99 -108.36
CA TYR A 16 68.80 6.90 -108.42
C TYR A 16 68.24 5.80 -107.52
N MET A 17 68.79 4.58 -107.59
CA MET A 17 68.37 3.49 -106.69
C MET A 17 68.60 3.83 -105.20
N THR A 18 69.73 4.47 -104.88
CA THR A 18 70.05 4.86 -103.50
C THR A 18 69.06 5.91 -102.98
N ASN A 19 68.74 6.93 -103.79
CA ASN A 19 67.73 7.93 -103.43
C ASN A 19 66.32 7.34 -103.32
N MET A 20 65.96 6.38 -104.18
CA MET A 20 64.68 5.67 -104.09
C MET A 20 64.60 4.86 -102.78
N THR A 21 65.64 4.10 -102.44
CA THR A 21 65.72 3.33 -101.19
C THR A 21 65.66 4.23 -99.94
N ILE A 22 66.37 5.36 -99.95
CA ILE A 22 66.31 6.36 -98.86
C ILE A 22 64.91 6.97 -98.74
N ARG A 23 64.23 7.22 -99.86
CA ARG A 23 62.85 7.73 -99.86
C ARG A 23 61.86 6.71 -99.31
N GLU A 24 61.98 5.44 -99.68
CA GLU A 24 61.17 4.34 -99.15
C GLU A 24 61.41 4.14 -97.64
N GLN A 25 62.66 4.21 -97.18
CA GLN A 25 63.01 4.18 -95.75
C GLN A 25 62.43 5.38 -95.01
N ASN A 26 62.52 6.59 -95.56
CA ASN A 26 61.91 7.78 -94.96
C ASN A 26 60.38 7.70 -94.90
N GLU A 27 59.71 7.14 -95.92
CA GLU A 27 58.28 6.87 -95.86
C GLU A 27 57.92 5.80 -94.84
N HIS A 28 58.71 4.72 -94.73
CA HIS A 28 58.52 3.71 -93.71
C HIS A 28 58.62 4.30 -92.30
N LEU A 29 59.70 5.06 -92.03
CA LEU A 29 59.93 5.75 -90.77
C LEU A 29 58.84 6.80 -90.48
N LEU A 30 58.29 7.48 -91.50
CA LEU A 30 57.17 8.42 -91.32
C LEU A 30 55.89 7.70 -90.92
N ARG A 31 55.57 6.55 -91.54
CA ARG A 31 54.41 5.71 -91.19
C ARG A 31 54.57 5.15 -89.78
N GLU A 32 55.76 4.65 -89.43
CA GLU A 32 56.09 4.15 -88.10
C GLU A 32 55.99 5.26 -87.03
N ASN A 33 56.56 6.43 -87.27
CA ASN A 33 56.45 7.59 -86.37
C ASN A 33 54.98 8.04 -86.18
N THR A 34 54.16 7.93 -87.23
CA THR A 34 52.72 8.24 -87.17
C THR A 34 51.96 7.18 -86.36
N ALA A 35 52.28 5.90 -86.54
CA ALA A 35 51.71 4.81 -85.74
C ALA A 35 52.10 4.91 -84.26
N LEU A 36 53.36 5.22 -83.96
CA LEU A 36 53.85 5.43 -82.59
C LEU A 36 53.18 6.65 -81.93
N LYS A 37 52.95 7.74 -82.67
CA LYS A 37 52.16 8.89 -82.18
C LYS A 37 50.71 8.53 -81.86
N ALA A 38 50.06 7.74 -82.72
CA ALA A 38 48.70 7.26 -82.45
C ALA A 38 48.65 6.35 -81.22
N GLN A 39 49.59 5.41 -81.08
CA GLN A 39 49.70 4.55 -79.89
C GLN A 39 49.99 5.33 -78.61
N PHE A 40 50.79 6.40 -78.69
CA PHE A 40 51.07 7.28 -77.55
C PHE A 40 49.84 8.09 -77.12
N GLU A 41 49.07 8.62 -78.08
CA GLU A 41 47.81 9.32 -77.80
C GLU A 41 46.76 8.37 -77.20
N ASP A 42 46.63 7.15 -77.73
CA ASP A 42 45.77 6.11 -77.15
C ASP A 42 46.21 5.74 -75.72
N ALA A 43 47.52 5.63 -75.46
CA ALA A 43 48.06 5.38 -74.12
C ALA A 43 47.75 6.54 -73.15
N ILE A 44 47.81 7.80 -73.60
CA ILE A 44 47.38 8.97 -72.82
C ILE A 44 45.87 8.90 -72.51
N GLN A 45 45.03 8.56 -73.51
CA GLN A 45 43.59 8.43 -73.30
C GLN A 45 43.23 7.30 -72.34
N ILE A 46 43.92 6.16 -72.42
CA ILE A 46 43.77 5.04 -71.48
C ILE A 46 44.19 5.50 -70.07
N THR A 47 45.35 6.16 -69.93
CA THR A 47 45.82 6.70 -68.65
C THR A 47 44.82 7.67 -68.02
N ASN A 48 44.23 8.57 -68.83
CA ASN A 48 43.19 9.50 -68.38
C ASN A 48 41.90 8.77 -67.94
N LYS A 49 41.50 7.68 -68.61
CA LYS A 49 40.38 6.83 -68.19
C LYS A 49 40.69 6.09 -66.88
N VAL A 50 41.89 5.53 -66.74
CA VAL A 50 42.35 4.86 -65.50
C VAL A 50 42.39 5.84 -64.32
N ASN A 51 42.89 7.06 -64.51
CA ASN A 51 42.90 8.09 -63.47
C ASN A 51 41.48 8.46 -63.02
N LYS A 52 40.53 8.62 -63.95
CA LYS A 52 39.11 8.86 -63.62
C LYS A 52 38.47 7.69 -62.86
N ILE A 53 38.77 6.44 -63.23
CA ILE A 53 38.30 5.25 -62.52
C ILE A 53 38.90 5.20 -61.12
N THR A 54 40.21 5.45 -60.97
CA THR A 54 40.91 5.46 -59.67
C THR A 54 40.34 6.54 -58.74
N GLN A 55 40.10 7.75 -59.26
CA GLN A 55 39.44 8.83 -58.51
C GLN A 55 38.02 8.44 -58.08
N LYS A 56 37.22 7.84 -58.97
CA LYS A 56 35.87 7.37 -58.64
C LYS A 56 35.91 6.26 -57.58
N ASN A 57 36.85 5.32 -57.68
CA ASN A 57 37.04 4.26 -56.69
C ASN A 57 37.46 4.82 -55.32
N ALA A 58 38.30 5.86 -55.28
CA ALA A 58 38.67 6.54 -54.04
C ALA A 58 37.47 7.25 -53.36
N VAL A 59 36.61 7.90 -54.15
CA VAL A 59 35.36 8.50 -53.65
C VAL A 59 34.41 7.43 -53.12
N LEU A 60 34.15 6.37 -53.89
CA LEU A 60 33.29 5.26 -53.47
C LEU A 60 33.84 4.50 -52.25
N ALA A 61 35.17 4.41 -52.10
CA ALA A 61 35.78 3.83 -50.91
C ALA A 61 35.55 4.70 -49.67
N LYS A 62 35.66 6.04 -49.79
CA LYS A 62 35.34 6.98 -48.71
C LYS A 62 33.87 6.91 -48.31
N GLU A 63 32.97 6.93 -49.30
CA GLU A 63 31.52 6.81 -49.10
C GLU A 63 31.14 5.48 -48.40
N ASN A 64 31.76 4.35 -48.79
CA ASN A 64 31.57 3.08 -48.09
C ASN A 64 32.04 3.11 -46.62
N VAL A 65 33.13 3.82 -46.31
CA VAL A 65 33.61 3.97 -44.92
C VAL A 65 32.66 4.85 -44.11
N GLU A 66 32.15 5.94 -44.70
CA GLU A 66 31.18 6.83 -44.07
C GLU A 66 29.85 6.08 -43.79
N ILE A 67 29.26 5.43 -44.79
CA ILE A 67 28.04 4.61 -44.64
C ILE A 67 28.24 3.48 -43.61
N LYS A 68 29.42 2.84 -43.59
CA LYS A 68 29.72 1.81 -42.59
C LYS A 68 29.77 2.39 -41.17
N SER A 69 30.38 3.57 -41.00
CA SER A 69 30.44 4.23 -39.69
C SER A 69 29.07 4.70 -39.20
N GLU A 70 28.22 5.20 -40.09
CA GLU A 70 26.82 5.57 -39.78
C GLU A 70 26.01 4.33 -39.39
N LYS A 71 26.17 3.22 -40.12
CA LYS A 71 25.55 1.94 -39.78
C LYS A 71 25.97 1.46 -38.39
N GLU A 72 27.26 1.46 -38.07
CA GLU A 72 27.77 1.04 -36.76
C GLU A 72 27.21 1.92 -35.62
N GLU A 73 27.06 3.23 -35.84
CA GLU A 73 26.47 4.13 -34.86
C GLU A 73 24.95 3.95 -34.70
N LEU A 74 24.22 3.69 -35.79
CA LEU A 74 22.81 3.33 -35.74
C LEU A 74 22.58 1.98 -35.03
N GLU A 75 23.44 0.99 -35.25
CA GLU A 75 23.39 -0.29 -34.53
C GLU A 75 23.65 -0.11 -33.02
N ARG A 76 24.63 0.71 -32.62
CA ARG A 76 24.85 1.07 -31.20
C ARG A 76 23.64 1.80 -30.60
N ARG A 77 23.09 2.79 -31.31
CA ARG A 77 21.93 3.56 -30.85
C ARG A 77 20.69 2.67 -30.70
N LEU A 78 20.48 1.73 -31.62
CA LEU A 78 19.43 0.72 -31.53
C LEU A 78 19.66 -0.20 -30.32
N GLN A 79 20.89 -0.67 -30.09
CA GLN A 79 21.23 -1.51 -28.93
C GLN A 79 20.99 -0.78 -27.59
N ILE A 80 21.34 0.51 -27.51
CA ILE A 80 21.05 1.36 -26.35
C ILE A 80 19.53 1.49 -26.16
N LEU A 81 18.77 1.80 -27.22
CA LEU A 81 17.31 1.92 -27.14
C LEU A 81 16.63 0.61 -26.74
N MET A 82 17.09 -0.53 -27.28
CA MET A 82 16.59 -1.86 -26.90
C MET A 82 16.87 -2.16 -25.42
N LYS A 83 18.06 -1.82 -24.92
CA LYS A 83 18.40 -1.99 -23.50
C LYS A 83 17.54 -1.09 -22.61
N THR A 84 17.43 0.20 -22.92
CA THR A 84 16.58 1.13 -22.16
C THR A 84 15.11 0.68 -22.17
N ASN A 85 14.61 0.12 -23.29
CA ASN A 85 13.25 -0.39 -23.36
C ASN A 85 13.05 -1.68 -22.55
N ALA A 86 14.08 -2.54 -22.45
CA ALA A 86 14.08 -3.68 -21.53
C ALA A 86 14.08 -3.21 -20.06
N ASP A 87 14.97 -2.29 -19.69
CA ASP A 87 15.05 -1.71 -18.34
C ASP A 87 13.71 -1.01 -17.95
N LEU A 88 13.04 -0.34 -18.91
CA LEU A 88 11.70 0.24 -18.72
C LEU A 88 10.59 -0.83 -18.60
N THR A 89 10.70 -1.94 -19.34
CA THR A 89 9.75 -3.06 -19.23
C THR A 89 9.86 -3.74 -17.88
N ASP A 90 11.09 -4.03 -17.43
CA ASP A 90 11.38 -4.65 -16.14
C ASP A 90 10.92 -3.77 -14.96
N THR A 91 11.11 -2.45 -15.04
CA THR A 91 10.60 -1.51 -14.02
C THR A 91 9.07 -1.42 -14.01
N ILE A 92 8.40 -1.41 -15.18
CA ILE A 92 6.93 -1.49 -15.28
C ILE A 92 6.41 -2.81 -14.71
N GLU A 93 7.06 -3.95 -14.99
CA GLU A 93 6.65 -5.26 -14.49
C GLU A 93 6.88 -5.39 -12.98
N SER A 94 7.98 -4.84 -12.46
CA SER A 94 8.21 -4.68 -11.02
C SER A 94 7.13 -3.84 -10.35
N HIS A 95 6.74 -2.69 -10.92
CA HIS A 95 5.66 -1.85 -10.39
C HIS A 95 4.30 -2.56 -10.43
N LYS A 96 3.98 -3.28 -11.52
CA LYS A 96 2.75 -4.10 -11.61
C LYS A 96 2.71 -5.16 -10.52
N LYS A 97 3.84 -5.84 -10.28
CA LYS A 97 3.96 -6.85 -9.21
C LYS A 97 3.73 -6.22 -7.84
N GLN A 98 4.44 -5.13 -7.51
CA GLN A 98 4.25 -4.40 -6.24
C GLN A 98 2.80 -3.92 -6.04
N TYR A 99 2.12 -3.47 -7.10
CA TYR A 99 0.72 -3.07 -7.03
C TYR A 99 -0.22 -4.25 -6.79
N THR A 100 0.05 -5.40 -7.42
CA THR A 100 -0.69 -6.66 -7.19
C THR A 100 -0.48 -7.17 -5.76
N ASP A 101 0.76 -7.17 -5.28
CA ASP A 101 1.11 -7.58 -3.91
C ASP A 101 0.44 -6.66 -2.88
N ARG A 102 0.37 -5.34 -3.14
CA ARG A 102 -0.35 -4.37 -2.31
C ARG A 102 -1.86 -4.63 -2.29
N ILE A 103 -2.49 -4.88 -3.45
CA ILE A 103 -3.92 -5.23 -3.53
C ILE A 103 -4.21 -6.52 -2.76
N ASN A 104 -3.34 -7.52 -2.85
CA ASN A 104 -3.51 -8.77 -2.12
C ASN A 104 -3.44 -8.56 -0.60
N ALA A 105 -2.46 -7.80 -0.10
CA ALA A 105 -2.35 -7.46 1.31
C ALA A 105 -3.56 -6.63 1.83
N GLU A 106 -4.08 -5.72 1.00
CA GLU A 106 -5.28 -4.93 1.32
C GLU A 106 -6.54 -5.81 1.36
N ASN A 107 -6.70 -6.73 0.40
CA ASN A 107 -7.77 -7.73 0.40
C ASN A 107 -7.71 -8.66 1.62
N GLU A 108 -6.53 -9.14 2.00
CA GLU A 108 -6.35 -9.96 3.21
C GLU A 108 -6.73 -9.17 4.47
N THR A 109 -6.35 -7.89 4.55
CA THR A 109 -6.72 -6.99 5.65
C THR A 109 -8.24 -6.80 5.73
N ILE A 110 -8.89 -6.48 4.60
CA ILE A 110 -10.35 -6.35 4.49
C ILE A 110 -11.05 -7.66 4.87
N GLN A 111 -10.52 -8.81 4.47
CA GLN A 111 -11.08 -10.12 4.79
C GLN A 111 -10.97 -10.43 6.30
N GLN A 112 -9.86 -10.07 6.95
CA GLN A 112 -9.69 -10.17 8.40
C GLN A 112 -10.65 -9.25 9.15
N GLU A 113 -10.82 -7.99 8.73
CA GLU A 113 -11.77 -7.06 9.34
C GLU A 113 -13.21 -7.53 9.16
N THR A 114 -13.58 -7.97 7.96
CA THR A 114 -14.90 -8.55 7.67
C THR A 114 -15.18 -9.75 8.57
N SER A 115 -14.18 -10.62 8.80
CA SER A 115 -14.31 -11.75 9.72
C SER A 115 -14.48 -11.31 11.18
N LYS A 116 -13.72 -10.31 11.65
CA LYS A 116 -13.85 -9.75 13.01
C LYS A 116 -15.24 -9.11 13.22
N VAL A 117 -15.72 -8.35 12.26
CA VAL A 117 -17.04 -7.71 12.28
C VAL A 117 -18.16 -8.76 12.29
N ALA A 118 -18.07 -9.79 11.44
CA ALA A 118 -19.02 -10.90 11.43
C ALA A 118 -19.03 -11.68 12.77
N GLN A 119 -17.86 -11.91 13.37
CA GLN A 119 -17.75 -12.56 14.68
C GLN A 119 -18.33 -11.70 15.81
N ASN A 120 -18.14 -10.38 15.76
CA ASN A 120 -18.72 -9.44 16.72
C ASN A 120 -20.26 -9.44 16.62
N TYR A 121 -20.83 -9.29 15.42
CA TYR A 121 -22.28 -9.39 15.21
C TYR A 121 -22.86 -10.74 15.63
N LYS A 122 -22.13 -11.84 15.40
CA LYS A 122 -22.54 -13.16 15.88
C LYS A 122 -22.55 -13.24 17.41
N SER A 123 -21.52 -12.73 18.08
CA SER A 123 -21.49 -12.66 19.53
C SER A 123 -22.62 -11.78 20.11
N GLN A 124 -23.01 -10.70 19.42
CA GLN A 124 -24.15 -9.86 19.81
C GLN A 124 -25.49 -10.57 19.62
N LEU A 125 -25.66 -11.32 18.52
CA LEU A 125 -26.82 -12.19 18.30
C LEU A 125 -26.93 -13.28 19.37
N ASP A 126 -25.84 -13.98 19.66
CA ASP A 126 -25.82 -15.04 20.68
C ASP A 126 -26.14 -14.49 22.08
N ASN A 127 -25.67 -13.27 22.41
CA ASN A 127 -26.03 -12.56 23.65
C ASN A 127 -27.52 -12.15 23.69
N ALA A 128 -28.06 -11.66 22.57
CA ALA A 128 -29.48 -11.32 22.46
C ALA A 128 -30.38 -12.56 22.58
N TYR A 129 -30.02 -13.67 21.94
CA TYR A 129 -30.71 -14.96 22.11
C TYR A 129 -30.63 -15.46 23.56
N GLY A 130 -29.47 -15.35 24.22
CA GLY A 130 -29.33 -15.64 25.65
C GLY A 130 -30.33 -14.87 26.51
N LYS A 131 -30.38 -13.54 26.35
CA LYS A 131 -31.35 -12.67 27.06
C LYS A 131 -32.80 -13.04 26.77
N ILE A 132 -33.14 -13.40 25.53
CA ILE A 132 -34.49 -13.88 25.19
C ILE A 132 -34.80 -15.19 25.92
N THR A 133 -33.86 -16.13 26.00
CA THR A 133 -34.08 -17.39 26.73
C THR A 133 -34.22 -17.18 28.24
N ASP A 134 -33.48 -16.25 28.85
CA ASP A 134 -33.59 -15.99 30.28
C ASP A 134 -34.88 -15.23 30.63
N LEU A 135 -35.28 -14.23 29.83
CA LEU A 135 -36.60 -13.59 29.96
C LEU A 135 -37.76 -14.59 29.75
N THR A 136 -37.58 -15.59 28.88
CA THR A 136 -38.58 -16.65 28.68
C THR A 136 -38.74 -17.50 29.94
N LYS A 137 -37.63 -17.88 30.60
CA LYS A 137 -37.67 -18.59 31.90
C LYS A 137 -38.34 -17.73 32.99
N GLU A 138 -37.99 -16.45 33.10
CA GLU A 138 -38.59 -15.53 34.08
C GLU A 138 -40.11 -15.42 33.87
N ILE A 139 -40.57 -15.34 32.61
CA ILE A 139 -42.00 -15.37 32.28
C ILE A 139 -42.67 -16.69 32.67
N GLU A 140 -41.99 -17.84 32.53
CA GLU A 140 -42.50 -19.14 32.98
C GLU A 140 -42.58 -19.23 34.51
N GLU A 141 -41.54 -18.79 35.22
CA GLU A 141 -41.52 -18.71 36.69
C GLU A 141 -42.63 -17.78 37.24
N LEU A 142 -42.81 -16.60 36.63
CA LEU A 142 -43.89 -15.67 36.98
C LEU A 142 -45.28 -16.27 36.71
N LYS A 143 -45.47 -17.01 35.60
CA LYS A 143 -46.71 -17.75 35.32
C LYS A 143 -46.99 -18.84 36.35
N VAL A 144 -45.96 -19.54 36.83
CA VAL A 144 -46.10 -20.52 37.92
C VAL A 144 -46.49 -19.82 39.22
N CYS A 145 -45.82 -18.73 39.58
CA CYS A 145 -46.16 -17.92 40.76
C CYS A 145 -47.59 -17.38 40.70
N GLN A 146 -48.03 -16.85 39.54
CA GLN A 146 -49.40 -16.37 39.33
C GLN A 146 -50.43 -17.49 39.53
N LYS A 147 -50.17 -18.72 39.04
CA LYS A 147 -51.04 -19.88 39.30
C LYS A 147 -51.09 -20.25 40.78
N VAL A 148 -49.97 -20.18 41.50
CA VAL A 148 -49.93 -20.44 42.95
C VAL A 148 -50.76 -19.40 43.72
N VAL A 149 -50.59 -18.11 43.40
CA VAL A 149 -51.36 -17.02 44.03
C VAL A 149 -52.85 -17.12 43.69
N ASN A 150 -53.22 -17.40 42.44
CA ASN A 150 -54.62 -17.60 42.06
C ASN A 150 -55.26 -18.79 42.82
N ASN A 151 -54.52 -19.90 42.98
CA ASN A 151 -54.98 -21.03 43.80
C ASN A 151 -55.11 -20.68 45.29
N GLN A 152 -54.27 -19.78 45.83
CA GLN A 152 -54.40 -19.29 47.20
C GLN A 152 -55.61 -18.35 47.35
N ILE A 153 -55.84 -17.44 46.40
CA ILE A 153 -57.01 -16.57 46.35
C ILE A 153 -58.30 -17.39 46.23
N GLN A 154 -58.31 -18.42 45.39
CA GLN A 154 -59.47 -19.29 45.25
C GLN A 154 -59.77 -20.07 46.53
N LYS A 155 -58.75 -20.62 47.21
CA LYS A 155 -58.90 -21.21 48.56
C LYS A 155 -59.39 -20.21 49.60
N LEU A 156 -58.96 -18.94 49.52
CA LEU A 156 -59.44 -17.87 50.38
C LEU A 156 -60.93 -17.59 50.12
N PHE A 157 -61.37 -17.55 48.87
CA PHE A 157 -62.78 -17.38 48.52
C PHE A 157 -63.63 -18.60 48.90
N GLU A 158 -63.13 -19.82 48.77
CA GLU A 158 -63.80 -21.04 49.23
C GLU A 158 -63.97 -21.03 50.76
N ALA A 159 -62.92 -20.65 51.51
CA ALA A 159 -62.99 -20.50 52.97
C ALA A 159 -63.90 -19.35 53.41
N ALA A 160 -63.83 -18.20 52.74
CA ALA A 160 -64.71 -17.06 52.99
C ALA A 160 -66.17 -17.38 52.66
N ALA A 161 -66.43 -18.08 51.56
CA ALA A 161 -67.77 -18.50 51.17
C ALA A 161 -68.36 -19.54 52.11
N PHE A 162 -67.54 -20.46 52.62
CA PHE A 162 -67.95 -21.38 53.68
C PHE A 162 -68.32 -20.62 54.97
N TYR A 163 -67.50 -19.65 55.38
CA TYR A 163 -67.69 -18.91 56.64
C TYR A 163 -68.86 -17.91 56.59
N PHE A 164 -68.92 -17.08 55.55
CA PHE A 164 -69.94 -16.03 55.38
C PHE A 164 -71.19 -16.48 54.62
N LYS A 165 -71.21 -17.71 54.08
CA LYS A 165 -72.30 -18.26 53.24
C LYS A 165 -72.64 -17.41 52.01
N MET A 166 -71.67 -16.64 51.50
CA MET A 166 -71.75 -15.84 50.28
C MET A 166 -70.54 -16.13 49.39
N ASN A 167 -70.77 -16.38 48.11
CA ASN A 167 -69.68 -16.63 47.16
C ASN A 167 -69.02 -15.31 46.73
N PHE A 168 -67.69 -15.27 46.73
CA PHE A 168 -66.90 -14.12 46.27
C PHE A 168 -66.19 -14.48 44.96
N THR A 169 -66.34 -13.64 43.94
CA THR A 169 -65.78 -13.85 42.60
C THR A 169 -64.47 -13.11 42.35
N THR A 170 -64.29 -11.96 42.97
CA THR A 170 -63.07 -11.15 42.88
C THR A 170 -62.57 -10.70 44.25
N VAL A 171 -61.31 -10.28 44.33
CA VAL A 171 -60.70 -9.82 45.60
C VAL A 171 -61.38 -8.53 46.06
N ASP A 172 -61.80 -7.69 45.13
CA ASP A 172 -62.50 -6.44 45.40
C ASP A 172 -63.94 -6.66 45.92
N ASP A 173 -64.64 -7.71 45.45
CA ASP A 173 -65.94 -8.10 46.01
C ASP A 173 -65.80 -8.47 47.50
N PHE A 174 -64.80 -9.30 47.81
CA PHE A 174 -64.51 -9.74 49.18
C PHE A 174 -64.04 -8.58 50.08
N ALA A 175 -63.14 -7.73 49.58
CA ALA A 175 -62.65 -6.56 50.30
C ALA A 175 -63.75 -5.51 50.53
N SER A 176 -64.72 -5.38 49.61
CA SER A 176 -65.86 -4.47 49.76
C SER A 176 -66.86 -4.99 50.78
N PHE A 177 -67.10 -6.30 50.82
CA PHE A 177 -67.92 -6.95 51.84
C PHE A 177 -67.33 -6.76 53.25
N LEU A 178 -66.02 -7.02 53.44
CA LEU A 178 -65.35 -6.82 54.72
C LEU A 178 -65.42 -5.36 55.23
N LYS A 179 -65.47 -4.38 54.34
CA LYS A 179 -65.60 -2.95 54.68
C LYS A 179 -67.01 -2.54 55.15
N GLN A 180 -68.02 -3.40 55.03
CA GLN A 180 -69.41 -3.09 55.43
C GLN A 180 -69.81 -3.68 56.79
N ILE A 181 -68.91 -4.40 57.48
CA ILE A 181 -69.18 -5.01 58.79
C ILE A 181 -68.83 -4.00 59.91
N PRO A 182 -69.76 -3.67 60.84
CA PRO A 182 -69.48 -2.76 61.96
C PRO A 182 -68.49 -3.33 62.98
N ASP A 183 -67.71 -2.43 63.59
CA ASP A 183 -66.59 -2.72 64.49
C ASP A 183 -66.93 -3.59 65.72
N ILE A 184 -66.21 -4.71 65.89
CA ILE A 184 -66.19 -5.50 67.13
C ILE A 184 -64.73 -5.92 67.47
N SER A 185 -64.09 -5.05 68.25
CA SER A 185 -63.13 -5.33 69.33
C SER A 185 -62.15 -6.54 69.31
N GLN A 186 -60.87 -6.18 69.55
CA GLN A 186 -59.85 -6.82 70.41
C GLN A 186 -58.83 -7.86 69.87
N ASN A 187 -57.56 -7.50 70.10
CA ASN A 187 -56.44 -8.30 70.64
C ASN A 187 -55.97 -9.61 69.92
N LYS A 188 -54.78 -9.57 69.32
CA LYS A 188 -53.51 -10.07 69.94
C LYS A 188 -52.32 -10.05 68.97
N GLU A 189 -51.13 -9.72 69.50
CA GLU A 189 -49.83 -10.10 68.90
C GLU A 189 -49.45 -11.52 69.38
N GLU A 190 -48.81 -12.33 68.53
CA GLU A 190 -47.96 -13.46 68.97
C GLU A 190 -46.98 -13.90 67.85
N LYS A 191 -45.76 -14.33 68.22
CA LYS A 191 -44.66 -14.76 67.32
C LYS A 191 -44.33 -16.25 67.52
N ILE A 192 -44.25 -17.04 66.43
CA ILE A 192 -43.94 -18.50 66.38
C ILE A 192 -43.29 -18.84 65.00
N THR A 193 -42.38 -19.80 64.74
CA THR A 193 -41.30 -20.48 65.52
C THR A 193 -40.32 -21.23 64.56
N GLN A 194 -39.03 -21.29 64.94
CA GLN A 194 -37.89 -22.19 64.62
C GLN A 194 -37.96 -23.39 63.61
N SER A 195 -36.75 -23.83 63.21
CA SER A 195 -36.19 -25.22 63.16
C SER A 195 -35.70 -25.68 61.76
N ASN A 196 -34.81 -26.67 61.54
CA ASN A 196 -33.83 -27.43 62.37
C ASN A 196 -32.88 -28.26 61.42
N GLN A 197 -32.01 -29.11 62.01
CA GLN A 197 -31.43 -30.39 61.49
C GLN A 197 -29.97 -30.42 60.97
N VAL A 198 -29.19 -31.51 61.06
CA VAL A 198 -29.07 -32.69 61.98
C VAL A 198 -27.67 -33.34 61.74
N GLN A 199 -27.12 -34.10 62.70
CA GLN A 199 -25.88 -34.91 62.55
C GLN A 199 -26.18 -36.39 62.24
N THR A 200 -25.22 -37.13 61.65
CA THR A 200 -25.10 -38.59 61.88
C THR A 200 -23.63 -39.07 61.79
N GLN A 201 -23.25 -39.99 62.68
CA GLN A 201 -21.95 -40.68 62.73
C GLN A 201 -22.09 -42.13 62.25
N ILE A 202 -21.02 -42.78 61.74
CA ILE A 202 -20.74 -44.22 61.91
C ILE A 202 -19.21 -44.46 62.02
N GLN A 203 -18.79 -45.41 62.87
CA GLN A 203 -17.41 -45.94 63.02
C GLN A 203 -17.32 -47.41 62.52
N SER A 204 -16.12 -47.90 62.20
CA SER A 204 -15.68 -49.28 62.56
C SER A 204 -14.20 -49.55 62.19
N ASN A 205 -13.58 -50.51 62.89
CA ASN A 205 -12.17 -50.91 62.77
C ASN A 205 -12.04 -52.32 62.13
N ASN A 206 -10.96 -52.58 61.37
CA ASN A 206 -9.96 -53.61 61.71
C ASN A 206 -8.74 -53.63 60.76
N PRO A 207 -7.58 -54.21 61.15
CA PRO A 207 -6.29 -53.79 60.59
C PRO A 207 -5.38 -54.95 60.09
N GLN A 208 -5.20 -55.14 58.78
CA GLN A 208 -4.09 -55.98 58.28
C GLN A 208 -3.60 -55.74 56.83
N ILE A 209 -3.85 -54.56 56.24
CA ILE A 209 -3.34 -54.17 54.90
C ILE A 209 -2.44 -52.93 54.99
N ASN A 210 -1.53 -52.92 55.99
CA ASN A 210 -1.05 -51.68 56.62
C ASN A 210 0.43 -51.33 56.37
N PHE A 211 0.88 -51.29 55.11
CA PHE A 211 2.18 -50.67 54.79
C PHE A 211 2.20 -49.93 53.44
N GLU A 212 1.84 -50.59 52.33
CA GLU A 212 1.80 -49.91 51.02
C GLU A 212 0.67 -48.88 50.94
N TYR A 213 -0.53 -49.24 51.40
CA TYR A 213 -1.63 -48.28 51.54
C TYR A 213 -1.27 -47.17 52.52
N GLU A 214 -0.43 -47.41 53.54
CA GLU A 214 -0.06 -46.35 54.49
C GLU A 214 0.85 -45.28 53.84
N LYS A 215 1.80 -45.67 52.97
CA LYS A 215 2.57 -44.71 52.14
C LYS A 215 1.67 -43.99 51.13
N LYS A 216 0.76 -44.71 50.44
CA LYS A 216 -0.16 -44.10 49.47
C LYS A 216 -1.12 -43.13 50.16
N ILE A 217 -1.68 -43.49 51.31
CA ILE A 217 -2.53 -42.65 52.17
C ILE A 217 -1.75 -41.49 52.78
N LYS A 218 -0.49 -41.64 53.20
CA LYS A 218 0.35 -40.50 53.65
C LYS A 218 0.61 -39.51 52.50
N SER A 219 0.90 -39.99 51.28
CA SER A 219 1.09 -39.13 50.11
C SER A 219 -0.21 -38.45 49.66
N LEU A 220 -1.34 -39.16 49.68
CA LEU A 220 -2.67 -38.62 49.39
C LEU A 220 -3.14 -37.66 50.48
N LYS A 221 -2.93 -37.95 51.77
CA LYS A 221 -3.21 -37.01 52.87
C LYS A 221 -2.33 -35.77 52.77
N LYS A 222 -1.07 -35.86 52.33
CA LYS A 222 -0.21 -34.69 52.08
C LYS A 222 -0.73 -33.86 50.88
N LYS A 223 -1.12 -34.51 49.77
CA LYS A 223 -1.74 -33.82 48.61
C LYS A 223 -3.11 -33.22 48.92
N ILE A 224 -3.95 -33.93 49.69
CA ILE A 224 -5.25 -33.43 50.18
C ILE A 224 -5.00 -32.25 51.10
N LYS A 225 -4.15 -32.35 52.12
CA LYS A 225 -3.86 -31.22 53.04
C LYS A 225 -3.27 -30.01 52.30
N ALA A 226 -2.43 -30.23 51.28
CA ALA A 226 -1.97 -29.15 50.40
C ALA A 226 -3.12 -28.52 49.59
N ARG A 227 -4.02 -29.32 48.99
CA ARG A 227 -5.22 -28.81 48.31
C ARG A 227 -6.23 -28.15 49.27
N THR A 228 -6.41 -28.66 50.48
CA THR A 228 -7.27 -28.06 51.50
C THR A 228 -6.73 -26.71 51.94
N ASN A 229 -5.41 -26.58 52.13
CA ASN A 229 -4.78 -25.30 52.43
C ASN A 229 -4.88 -24.34 51.23
N ALA A 230 -4.68 -24.81 49.99
CA ALA A 230 -4.85 -23.99 48.79
C ALA A 230 -6.31 -23.55 48.59
N CYS A 231 -7.30 -24.42 48.85
CA CYS A 231 -8.71 -24.06 48.82
C CYS A 231 -9.11 -23.13 49.97
N LYS A 232 -8.44 -23.19 51.13
CA LYS A 232 -8.63 -22.22 52.21
C LYS A 232 -8.07 -20.85 51.85
N SER A 233 -6.84 -20.80 51.35
CA SER A 233 -6.24 -19.56 50.80
C SER A 233 -7.14 -18.97 49.72
N ALA A 234 -7.52 -19.75 48.71
CA ALA A 234 -8.41 -19.26 47.65
C ALA A 234 -9.81 -18.84 48.16
N ALA A 235 -10.33 -19.45 49.23
CA ALA A 235 -11.58 -19.00 49.85
C ALA A 235 -11.39 -17.70 50.65
N GLU A 236 -10.26 -17.54 51.33
CA GLU A 236 -9.86 -16.30 52.02
C GLU A 236 -9.63 -15.17 51.00
N ASP A 237 -8.93 -15.44 49.89
CA ASP A 237 -8.72 -14.52 48.75
C ASP A 237 -10.07 -14.11 48.12
N ILE A 238 -10.99 -15.05 47.90
CA ILE A 238 -12.35 -14.76 47.40
C ILE A 238 -13.15 -13.93 48.40
N GLN A 239 -13.04 -14.22 49.71
CA GLN A 239 -13.71 -13.47 50.76
C GLN A 239 -13.17 -12.02 50.84
N GLU A 240 -11.86 -11.84 50.67
CA GLU A 240 -11.21 -10.53 50.66
C GLU A 240 -11.57 -9.74 49.39
N LEU A 241 -11.59 -10.39 48.22
CA LEU A 241 -12.05 -9.79 46.95
C LEU A 241 -13.53 -9.39 47.02
N GLN A 242 -14.40 -10.23 47.60
CA GLN A 242 -15.81 -9.91 47.83
C GLN A 242 -15.98 -8.73 48.79
N ASN A 243 -15.17 -8.66 49.85
CA ASN A 243 -15.16 -7.52 50.78
C ASN A 243 -14.65 -6.23 50.10
N SER A 244 -13.68 -6.34 49.19
CA SER A 244 -13.19 -5.22 48.37
C SER A 244 -14.28 -4.70 47.43
N HIS A 245 -14.85 -5.56 46.59
CA HIS A 245 -15.96 -5.19 45.70
C HIS A 245 -17.17 -4.65 46.48
N LYS A 246 -17.47 -5.17 47.68
CA LYS A 246 -18.56 -4.63 48.50
C LYS A 246 -18.28 -3.21 49.00
N LYS A 247 -17.04 -2.89 49.36
CA LYS A 247 -16.62 -1.51 49.69
C LYS A 247 -16.71 -0.60 48.47
N GLU A 248 -16.22 -1.06 47.33
CA GLU A 248 -16.23 -0.32 46.06
C GLU A 248 -17.67 -0.04 45.57
N VAL A 249 -18.56 -1.03 45.62
CA VAL A 249 -20.00 -0.85 45.34
C VAL A 249 -20.64 0.15 46.31
N SER A 250 -20.27 0.15 47.59
CA SER A 250 -20.73 1.17 48.53
C SER A 250 -20.17 2.57 48.22
N GLN A 251 -18.91 2.68 47.79
CA GLN A 251 -18.31 3.96 47.37
C GLN A 251 -18.95 4.51 46.10
N LEU A 252 -19.11 3.69 45.06
CA LEU A 252 -19.81 4.05 43.83
C LEU A 252 -21.27 4.44 44.09
N LYS A 253 -21.96 3.74 45.00
CA LYS A 253 -23.34 4.09 45.38
C LYS A 253 -23.41 5.45 46.10
N ASN A 254 -22.49 5.73 47.01
CA ASN A 254 -22.39 7.04 47.65
C ASN A 254 -22.07 8.16 46.65
N GLN A 255 -21.18 7.90 45.68
CA GLN A 255 -20.89 8.86 44.59
C GLN A 255 -22.12 9.10 43.70
N ILE A 256 -22.86 8.05 43.33
CA ILE A 256 -24.12 8.18 42.57
C ILE A 256 -25.14 9.02 43.34
N ASP A 257 -25.28 8.82 44.64
CA ASP A 257 -26.24 9.58 45.44
C ASP A 257 -25.78 11.03 45.69
N GLN A 258 -24.47 11.29 45.76
CA GLN A 258 -23.90 12.65 45.77
C GLN A 258 -24.12 13.38 44.43
N ILE A 259 -23.85 12.72 43.29
CA ILE A 259 -24.11 13.28 41.93
C ILE A 259 -25.60 13.57 41.73
N LYS A 260 -26.50 12.73 42.26
CA LYS A 260 -27.96 13.02 42.25
C LYS A 260 -28.29 14.27 43.06
N LEU A 261 -27.69 14.44 44.24
CA LEU A 261 -27.92 15.62 45.08
C LEU A 261 -27.44 16.89 44.36
N GLU A 262 -26.21 16.89 43.84
CA GLU A 262 -25.65 17.99 43.05
C GLU A 262 -26.48 18.30 41.79
N LYS A 263 -27.04 17.28 41.13
CA LYS A 263 -28.00 17.45 40.04
C LYS A 263 -29.28 18.16 40.49
N THR A 264 -29.86 17.78 41.63
CA THR A 264 -31.06 18.47 42.16
C THR A 264 -30.78 19.90 42.63
N GLU A 265 -29.59 20.18 43.18
CA GLU A 265 -29.17 21.54 43.54
C GLU A 265 -28.92 22.43 42.31
N THR A 266 -28.36 21.88 41.24
CA THR A 266 -28.15 22.61 39.99
C THR A 266 -29.47 22.83 39.24
N GLU A 267 -30.37 21.85 39.18
CA GLU A 267 -31.73 22.02 38.63
C GLU A 267 -32.54 23.06 39.42
N THR A 268 -32.46 23.09 40.75
CA THR A 268 -33.16 24.12 41.55
C THR A 268 -32.57 25.52 41.38
N ARG A 269 -31.24 25.67 41.27
CA ARG A 269 -30.58 26.95 40.91
C ARG A 269 -30.94 27.42 39.49
N LEU A 270 -30.97 26.53 38.52
CA LEU A 270 -31.41 26.83 37.14
C LEU A 270 -32.88 27.28 37.12
N ASN A 271 -33.78 26.56 37.82
CA ASN A 271 -35.19 26.94 37.91
C ASN A 271 -35.41 28.29 38.64
N SER A 272 -34.63 28.59 39.68
CA SER A 272 -34.60 29.91 40.31
C SER A 272 -34.17 30.99 39.31
N THR A 273 -33.08 30.77 38.57
CA THR A 273 -32.55 31.72 37.59
C THR A 273 -33.54 31.94 36.43
N ILE A 274 -34.20 30.87 35.96
CA ILE A 274 -35.25 30.94 34.94
C ILE A 274 -36.45 31.75 35.45
N ASN A 275 -36.85 31.58 36.71
CA ASN A 275 -37.94 32.37 37.30
C ASN A 275 -37.55 33.84 37.46
N ASP A 276 -36.32 34.16 37.88
CA ASP A 276 -35.83 35.54 37.95
C ASP A 276 -35.73 36.20 36.56
N LEU A 277 -35.30 35.46 35.54
CA LEU A 277 -35.29 35.90 34.16
C LEU A 277 -36.71 36.08 33.61
N ARG A 278 -37.67 35.21 33.95
CA ARG A 278 -39.10 35.38 33.62
C ARG A 278 -39.71 36.59 34.32
N LEU A 279 -39.36 36.87 35.57
CA LEU A 279 -39.79 38.06 36.30
C LEU A 279 -39.17 39.33 35.70
N LYS A 280 -37.89 39.30 35.28
CA LYS A 280 -37.26 40.39 34.52
C LYS A 280 -37.91 40.59 33.16
N LEU A 281 -38.19 39.53 32.41
CA LEU A 281 -38.91 39.59 31.13
C LEU A 281 -40.32 40.15 31.32
N SER A 282 -41.06 39.72 32.34
CA SER A 282 -42.38 40.25 32.67
C SER A 282 -42.31 41.76 33.00
N LYS A 283 -41.34 42.20 33.80
CA LYS A 283 -41.11 43.62 34.07
C LYS A 283 -40.76 44.39 32.80
N LEU A 284 -39.80 43.92 32.00
CA LEU A 284 -39.41 44.52 30.72
C LEU A 284 -40.57 44.57 29.72
N THR A 285 -41.41 43.53 29.62
CA THR A 285 -42.62 43.54 28.77
C THR A 285 -43.64 44.55 29.28
N ASN A 286 -43.82 44.67 30.59
CA ASN A 286 -44.74 45.65 31.17
C ASN A 286 -44.19 47.09 31.02
N ASP A 287 -42.89 47.30 31.18
CA ASP A 287 -42.20 48.57 30.94
C ASP A 287 -42.21 48.95 29.45
N LEU A 288 -42.11 47.98 28.54
CA LEU A 288 -42.27 48.17 27.11
C LEU A 288 -43.71 48.56 26.77
N SER A 289 -44.71 47.85 27.34
CA SER A 289 -46.13 48.16 27.20
C SER A 289 -46.47 49.55 27.73
N ASN A 290 -45.96 49.90 28.90
CA ASN A 290 -46.08 51.24 29.49
C ASN A 290 -45.38 52.29 28.62
N SER A 291 -44.26 51.96 27.99
CA SER A 291 -43.53 52.85 27.08
C SER A 291 -44.23 52.99 25.72
N THR A 292 -44.91 51.97 25.20
CA THR A 292 -45.75 52.08 24.00
C THR A 292 -47.00 52.90 24.29
N SER A 293 -47.73 52.62 25.37
CA SER A 293 -48.89 53.44 25.76
C SER A 293 -48.50 54.88 26.10
N ARG A 294 -47.33 55.11 26.70
CA ARG A 294 -46.78 56.46 26.93
C ARG A 294 -46.36 57.16 25.63
N ASN A 295 -45.87 56.42 24.63
CA ASN A 295 -45.59 56.95 23.29
C ASN A 295 -46.88 57.25 22.50
N GLU A 296 -47.94 56.47 22.66
CA GLU A 296 -49.26 56.77 22.10
C GLU A 296 -49.85 58.03 22.76
N LEU A 297 -49.83 58.12 24.08
CA LEU A 297 -50.21 59.33 24.83
C LEU A 297 -49.33 60.55 24.49
N LEU A 298 -48.05 60.36 24.14
CA LEU A 298 -47.18 61.46 23.66
C LEU A 298 -47.50 61.87 22.22
N LYS A 299 -47.83 60.92 21.33
CA LYS A 299 -48.31 61.22 19.97
C LYS A 299 -49.66 61.93 19.97
N GLU A 300 -50.54 61.60 20.92
CA GLU A 300 -51.84 62.24 21.09
C GLU A 300 -51.72 63.65 21.73
N LYS A 301 -50.83 63.81 22.72
CA LYS A 301 -50.49 65.13 23.31
C LYS A 301 -49.74 66.04 22.34
N LEU A 302 -48.93 65.51 21.43
CA LEU A 302 -48.29 66.29 20.35
C LEU A 302 -49.28 66.76 19.26
N ARG A 303 -50.54 66.30 19.28
CA ARG A 303 -51.60 66.79 18.40
C ARG A 303 -52.49 67.88 19.02
N THR A 304 -52.31 68.24 20.30
CA THR A 304 -53.22 69.15 21.01
C THR A 304 -52.53 70.20 21.90
N LYS A 305 -52.31 71.39 21.31
CA LYS A 305 -51.97 72.69 21.96
C LYS A 305 -50.57 72.77 22.61
N ASP A 306 -49.75 73.82 22.45
CA ASP A 306 -50.00 75.26 22.29
C ASP A 306 -50.83 75.91 23.41
N THR A 307 -50.27 76.00 24.64
CA THR A 307 -50.25 77.22 25.50
C THR A 307 -49.68 77.00 26.92
N PHE A 308 -49.09 78.07 27.48
CA PHE A 308 -48.98 78.43 28.93
C PHE A 308 -48.17 77.58 29.97
N VAL A 309 -46.91 77.98 30.19
CA VAL A 309 -46.42 78.82 31.34
C VAL A 309 -46.77 78.43 32.82
N LYS A 310 -45.68 78.20 33.60
CA LYS A 310 -45.40 78.50 35.05
C LYS A 310 -45.74 77.54 36.22
N HIS A 311 -44.85 77.63 37.23
CA HIS A 311 -44.92 77.25 38.66
C HIS A 311 -44.96 75.74 39.01
N ALA A 312 -44.52 75.26 40.18
CA ALA A 312 -43.51 75.68 41.18
C ALA A 312 -43.34 74.56 42.26
N THR A 313 -42.53 74.81 43.30
CA THR A 313 -42.56 74.22 44.66
C THR A 313 -42.07 72.77 44.93
N PHE A 314 -41.11 72.66 45.88
CA PHE A 314 -41.08 71.85 47.14
C PHE A 314 -41.34 70.31 47.07
N ASP A 315 -40.73 69.41 47.87
CA ASP A 315 -39.63 69.45 48.88
C ASP A 315 -39.10 67.98 49.12
N PRO A 316 -38.48 67.53 50.24
CA PRO A 316 -37.10 67.03 50.23
C PRO A 316 -36.94 65.55 50.69
N GLN A 317 -35.76 65.23 51.27
CA GLN A 317 -35.31 63.98 51.95
C GLN A 317 -34.45 63.02 51.08
N LEU A 318 -33.31 62.46 51.54
CA LEU A 318 -32.49 62.73 52.74
C LEU A 318 -31.01 62.29 52.52
N ILE A 319 -30.06 63.15 52.90
CA ILE A 319 -28.74 62.91 53.56
C ILE A 319 -28.07 61.51 53.46
N SER A 320 -26.81 61.43 52.95
CA SER A 320 -25.61 61.13 53.79
C SER A 320 -24.26 61.07 53.00
N THR A 321 -23.31 61.94 53.39
CA THR A 321 -21.87 61.73 53.76
C THR A 321 -21.11 60.46 53.30
N GLN A 322 -19.78 60.42 53.06
CA GLN A 322 -18.61 61.34 53.17
C GLN A 322 -17.45 60.80 52.25
N PRO A 323 -16.20 61.33 52.23
CA PRO A 323 -15.35 61.39 51.01
C PRO A 323 -14.11 60.46 51.04
N ILE A 324 -13.18 60.60 50.08
CA ILE A 324 -11.74 60.94 50.31
C ILE A 324 -10.93 61.01 48.99
N SER A 325 -9.87 61.81 49.05
CA SER A 325 -9.04 62.45 48.04
C SER A 325 -8.07 61.60 47.17
N SER A 326 -7.75 62.18 46.00
CA SER A 326 -6.40 62.35 45.41
C SER A 326 -5.53 61.14 45.02
N SER A 327 -5.01 61.16 43.78
CA SER A 327 -3.66 61.70 43.53
C SER A 327 -3.41 62.03 42.05
N LYS A 328 -2.50 62.97 41.76
CA LYS A 328 -1.95 63.23 40.42
C LYS A 328 -0.49 62.78 40.39
N LYS A 329 -0.17 61.75 39.59
CA LYS A 329 1.17 61.42 39.06
C LYS A 329 0.96 60.30 38.04
N ASP A 330 1.06 60.59 36.74
CA ASP A 330 1.36 59.62 35.66
C ASP A 330 1.32 60.30 34.28
N ALA A 331 2.31 61.15 34.01
CA ALA A 331 2.46 61.84 32.71
C ALA A 331 3.78 61.53 31.98
N LYS A 332 4.62 60.65 32.53
CA LYS A 332 5.90 60.25 31.92
C LYS A 332 5.97 58.79 31.46
N ALA A 333 5.19 57.88 32.04
CA ALA A 333 5.12 56.48 31.58
C ALA A 333 4.47 56.37 30.18
N LEU A 334 3.40 57.12 29.94
CA LEU A 334 2.61 57.06 28.69
C LEU A 334 3.44 57.37 27.43
N HIS A 335 4.42 58.27 27.52
CA HIS A 335 5.17 58.71 26.34
C HIS A 335 6.21 57.68 25.88
N SER A 336 6.86 56.97 26.81
CA SER A 336 7.81 55.90 26.48
C SER A 336 7.13 54.66 25.88
N GLN A 337 5.87 54.42 26.26
CA GLN A 337 5.10 53.26 25.79
C GLN A 337 4.56 53.47 24.37
N VAL A 338 4.16 54.71 24.03
CA VAL A 338 3.72 55.08 22.68
C VAL A 338 4.88 55.00 21.67
N GLU A 339 6.10 55.39 22.04
CA GLU A 339 7.25 55.34 21.13
C GLU A 339 7.68 53.90 20.81
N GLN A 340 7.67 53.00 21.80
CA GLN A 340 7.92 51.57 21.58
C GLN A 340 6.87 50.92 20.67
N GLN A 341 5.58 51.26 20.84
CA GLN A 341 4.52 50.81 19.94
C GLN A 341 4.71 51.34 18.51
N ARG A 342 5.22 52.57 18.35
CA ARG A 342 5.47 53.17 17.04
C ARG A 342 6.55 52.42 16.26
N ILE A 343 7.67 52.09 16.91
CA ILE A 343 8.77 51.31 16.32
C ILE A 343 8.29 49.89 15.96
N GLN A 344 7.46 49.27 16.80
CA GLN A 344 6.94 47.92 16.56
C GLN A 344 5.95 47.87 15.37
N ILE A 345 5.13 48.92 15.20
CA ILE A 345 4.26 49.09 14.01
C ILE A 345 5.10 49.30 12.74
N GLU A 346 6.19 50.05 12.82
CA GLU A 346 7.08 50.31 11.68
C GLU A 346 7.82 49.04 11.22
N GLN A 347 8.27 48.20 12.16
CA GLN A 347 8.83 46.87 11.87
C GLN A 347 7.78 45.92 11.24
N SER A 348 6.57 45.88 11.79
CA SER A 348 5.49 45.04 11.26
C SER A 348 5.05 45.48 9.85
N ASN A 349 5.04 46.78 9.55
CA ASN A 349 4.77 47.29 8.20
C ASN A 349 5.86 46.89 7.19
N ALA A 350 7.13 46.90 7.58
CA ALA A 350 8.23 46.43 6.73
C ALA A 350 8.12 44.92 6.43
N GLU A 351 7.71 44.12 7.42
CA GLU A 351 7.47 42.69 7.25
C GLU A 351 6.26 42.41 6.34
N ILE A 352 5.17 43.18 6.47
CA ILE A 352 4.01 43.15 5.56
C ILE A 352 4.42 43.51 4.12
N GLN A 353 5.34 44.47 3.93
CA GLN A 353 5.83 44.84 2.61
C GLN A 353 6.66 43.70 1.97
N HIS A 354 7.58 43.10 2.72
CA HIS A 354 8.37 41.95 2.26
C HIS A 354 7.47 40.73 1.95
N LEU A 355 6.42 40.50 2.74
CA LEU A 355 5.42 39.47 2.46
C LEU A 355 4.63 39.76 1.18
N LYS A 356 4.29 41.02 0.88
CA LYS A 356 3.64 41.40 -0.39
C LYS A 356 4.54 41.14 -1.60
N GLU A 357 5.80 41.56 -1.53
CA GLU A 357 6.79 41.31 -2.61
C GLU A 357 6.95 39.80 -2.87
N LYS A 358 6.96 38.98 -1.80
CA LYS A 358 7.01 37.52 -1.91
C LYS A 358 5.72 36.91 -2.49
N VAL A 359 4.55 37.48 -2.19
CA VAL A 359 3.27 37.08 -2.79
C VAL A 359 3.23 37.42 -4.29
N ASP A 360 3.76 38.56 -4.71
CA ASP A 360 3.79 38.93 -6.13
C ASP A 360 4.82 38.11 -6.93
N ASP A 361 5.99 37.77 -6.35
CA ASP A 361 6.94 36.81 -6.94
C ASP A 361 6.33 35.40 -7.08
N LEU A 362 5.58 34.94 -6.07
CA LEU A 362 4.84 33.67 -6.14
C LEU A 362 3.71 33.71 -7.19
N LYS A 363 2.98 34.82 -7.35
CA LYS A 363 2.00 34.99 -8.43
C LYS A 363 2.64 34.94 -9.81
N ASN A 364 3.80 35.59 -10.00
CA ASN A 364 4.52 35.57 -11.26
C ASN A 364 5.01 34.15 -11.61
N LYS A 365 5.51 33.40 -10.62
CA LYS A 365 5.87 31.99 -10.77
C LYS A 365 4.67 31.09 -11.10
N LEU A 366 3.52 31.34 -10.48
CA LEU A 366 2.28 30.63 -10.78
C LEU A 366 1.81 30.89 -12.23
N SER A 367 1.80 32.15 -12.67
CA SER A 367 1.44 32.55 -14.04
C SER A 367 2.36 31.92 -15.12
N LEU A 368 3.67 31.85 -14.84
CA LEU A 368 4.63 31.16 -15.70
C LEU A 368 4.38 29.64 -15.75
N ALA A 369 4.03 29.03 -14.61
CA ALA A 369 3.67 27.61 -14.55
C ALA A 369 2.37 27.31 -15.31
N ASP A 370 1.35 28.16 -15.20
CA ASP A 370 0.09 28.03 -15.94
C ASP A 370 0.28 28.21 -17.46
N SER A 371 1.13 29.15 -17.87
CA SER A 371 1.50 29.31 -19.29
C SER A 371 2.17 28.05 -19.83
N ARG A 372 3.14 27.49 -19.10
CA ARG A 372 3.84 26.25 -19.50
C ARG A 372 2.95 25.01 -19.45
N LYS A 373 1.98 24.97 -18.55
CA LYS A 373 0.92 23.94 -18.52
C LYS A 373 0.06 24.02 -19.78
N SER A 374 -0.33 25.22 -20.22
CA SER A 374 -1.09 25.43 -21.46
C SER A 374 -0.30 24.98 -22.70
N GLU A 375 1.00 25.30 -22.79
CA GLU A 375 1.89 24.81 -23.85
C GLU A 375 1.95 23.27 -23.89
N LEU A 376 2.14 22.62 -22.74
CA LEU A 376 2.17 21.16 -22.64
C LEU A 376 0.82 20.52 -22.97
N GLN A 377 -0.31 21.14 -22.61
CA GLN A 377 -1.64 20.65 -23.01
C GLN A 377 -1.85 20.74 -24.53
N ASN A 378 -1.40 21.81 -25.18
CA ASN A 378 -1.50 21.95 -26.63
C ASN A 378 -0.63 20.92 -27.37
N GLU A 379 0.59 20.66 -26.90
CA GLU A 379 1.48 19.65 -27.49
C GLU A 379 0.96 18.22 -27.26
N LEU A 380 0.39 17.94 -26.08
CA LEU A 380 -0.29 16.67 -25.81
C LEU A 380 -1.49 16.46 -26.74
N HIS A 381 -2.29 17.50 -26.97
CA HIS A 381 -3.43 17.44 -27.90
C HIS A 381 -2.98 17.23 -29.36
N ARG A 382 -1.83 17.81 -29.77
CA ARG A 382 -1.23 17.57 -31.08
C ARG A 382 -0.79 16.10 -31.26
N ILE A 383 -0.06 15.56 -30.28
CA ILE A 383 0.38 14.15 -30.29
C ILE A 383 -0.82 13.19 -30.27
N GLU A 384 -1.86 13.50 -29.51
CA GLU A 384 -3.07 12.68 -29.44
C GLU A 384 -3.86 12.68 -30.77
N SER A 385 -3.90 13.80 -31.48
CA SER A 385 -4.45 13.89 -32.84
C SER A 385 -3.62 13.07 -33.86
N GLU A 386 -2.28 13.16 -33.82
CA GLU A 386 -1.39 12.35 -34.66
C GLU A 386 -1.52 10.84 -34.37
N TYR A 387 -1.72 10.46 -33.10
CA TYR A 387 -1.99 9.10 -32.69
C TYR A 387 -3.34 8.58 -33.21
N GLN A 388 -4.42 9.35 -33.05
CA GLN A 388 -5.74 8.99 -33.59
C GLN A 388 -5.71 8.81 -35.11
N GLN A 389 -5.02 9.70 -35.83
CA GLN A 389 -4.85 9.60 -37.28
C GLN A 389 -4.06 8.34 -37.69
N SER A 390 -3.04 7.98 -36.92
CA SER A 390 -2.27 6.73 -37.11
C SER A 390 -3.15 5.49 -36.85
N GLN A 391 -3.99 5.52 -35.83
CA GLN A 391 -4.91 4.44 -35.48
C GLN A 391 -6.00 4.21 -36.54
N ILE A 392 -6.53 5.29 -37.13
CA ILE A 392 -7.43 5.24 -38.30
C ILE A 392 -6.71 4.58 -39.49
N THR A 393 -5.45 4.93 -39.74
CA THR A 393 -4.65 4.39 -40.85
C THR A 393 -4.36 2.89 -40.68
N ILE A 394 -4.01 2.45 -39.47
CA ILE A 394 -3.86 1.03 -39.13
C ILE A 394 -5.17 0.27 -39.36
N THR A 395 -6.29 0.82 -38.88
CA THR A 395 -7.63 0.21 -39.04
C THR A 395 -8.02 0.07 -40.52
N LYS A 396 -7.66 1.05 -41.36
CA LYS A 396 -7.84 0.99 -42.81
C LYS A 396 -7.05 -0.17 -43.42
N HIS A 397 -5.75 -0.28 -43.12
CA HIS A 397 -4.91 -1.37 -43.65
C HIS A 397 -5.32 -2.76 -43.14
N GLU A 398 -5.81 -2.88 -41.90
CA GLU A 398 -6.41 -4.14 -41.42
C GLU A 398 -7.64 -4.53 -42.24
N ASN A 399 -8.49 -3.57 -42.61
CA ASN A 399 -9.69 -3.84 -43.39
C ASN A 399 -9.36 -4.17 -44.85
N GLU A 400 -8.35 -3.52 -45.44
CA GLU A 400 -7.79 -3.90 -46.74
C GLU A 400 -7.24 -5.33 -46.70
N LEU A 401 -6.48 -5.71 -45.67
CA LEU A 401 -5.90 -7.05 -45.51
C LEU A 401 -6.98 -8.12 -45.28
N LYS A 402 -8.02 -7.83 -44.46
CA LYS A 402 -9.20 -8.70 -44.30
C LYS A 402 -9.91 -8.92 -45.64
N SER A 403 -10.10 -7.86 -46.43
CA SER A 403 -10.75 -7.94 -47.75
C SER A 403 -9.93 -8.78 -48.73
N LEU A 404 -8.62 -8.57 -48.79
CA LEU A 404 -7.70 -9.34 -49.64
C LEU A 404 -7.68 -10.83 -49.26
N LYS A 405 -7.81 -11.13 -47.96
CA LYS A 405 -7.87 -12.50 -47.46
C LYS A 405 -9.17 -13.21 -47.81
N ILE A 406 -10.31 -12.51 -47.79
CA ILE A 406 -11.59 -13.07 -48.26
C ILE A 406 -11.49 -13.45 -49.74
N VAL A 407 -10.96 -12.58 -50.59
CA VAL A 407 -10.76 -12.87 -52.03
C VAL A 407 -9.83 -14.06 -52.25
N HIS A 408 -8.75 -14.18 -51.47
CA HIS A 408 -7.86 -15.34 -51.51
C HIS A 408 -8.60 -16.64 -51.13
N ASP A 409 -9.36 -16.62 -50.03
CA ASP A 409 -10.04 -17.81 -49.52
C ASP A 409 -11.21 -18.23 -50.45
N GLU A 410 -11.88 -17.29 -51.11
CA GLU A 410 -12.84 -17.55 -52.18
C GLU A 410 -12.18 -18.21 -53.40
N ALA A 411 -11.03 -17.69 -53.88
CA ALA A 411 -10.30 -18.28 -54.99
C ALA A 411 -9.79 -19.70 -54.69
N VAL A 412 -9.35 -19.97 -53.46
CA VAL A 412 -8.99 -21.32 -53.00
C VAL A 412 -10.22 -22.24 -52.97
N SER A 413 -11.36 -21.76 -52.48
CA SER A 413 -12.62 -22.51 -52.45
C SER A 413 -13.15 -22.81 -53.86
N GLU A 414 -12.99 -21.90 -54.82
CA GLU A 414 -13.34 -22.13 -56.22
C GLU A 414 -12.46 -23.22 -56.84
N ILE A 415 -11.13 -23.14 -56.64
CA ILE A 415 -10.19 -24.17 -57.08
C ILE A 415 -10.53 -25.55 -56.48
N GLU A 416 -10.91 -25.60 -55.21
CA GLU A 416 -11.27 -26.86 -54.53
C GLU A 416 -12.64 -27.41 -54.97
N SER A 417 -13.60 -26.53 -55.28
CA SER A 417 -14.89 -26.90 -55.89
C SER A 417 -14.70 -27.49 -57.29
N LEU A 418 -13.85 -26.86 -58.11
CA LEU A 418 -13.47 -27.37 -59.44
C LEU A 418 -12.77 -28.73 -59.34
N ARG A 419 -11.85 -28.92 -58.38
CA ARG A 419 -11.22 -30.23 -58.12
C ARG A 419 -12.22 -31.30 -57.72
N LYS A 420 -13.16 -31.00 -56.80
CA LYS A 420 -14.20 -31.96 -56.37
C LYS A 420 -15.13 -32.34 -57.52
N THR A 421 -15.51 -31.38 -58.36
CA THR A 421 -16.34 -31.62 -59.55
C THR A 421 -15.63 -32.51 -60.56
N LEU A 422 -14.32 -32.33 -60.75
CA LEU A 422 -13.50 -33.15 -61.66
C LEU A 422 -13.33 -34.61 -61.18
N HIS A 423 -13.28 -34.83 -59.86
CA HIS A 423 -13.12 -36.17 -59.28
C HIS A 423 -14.45 -36.94 -59.07
N GLY A 424 -15.61 -36.32 -59.32
CA GLY A 424 -16.93 -36.87 -58.98
C GLY A 424 -17.64 -37.73 -60.04
N MET A 425 -17.11 -37.89 -61.25
CA MET A 425 -17.81 -38.62 -62.34
C MET A 425 -17.37 -40.09 -62.50
N PRO A 426 -18.27 -41.08 -62.29
CA PRO A 426 -17.99 -42.49 -62.57
C PRO A 426 -18.11 -42.83 -64.06
N LYS A 427 -17.35 -43.83 -64.53
CA LYS A 427 -17.35 -44.33 -65.92
C LYS A 427 -17.92 -45.75 -66.03
N SER A 428 -18.97 -45.94 -66.83
CA SER A 428 -19.30 -47.24 -67.45
C SER A 428 -20.18 -47.08 -68.70
N SER A 429 -19.76 -47.69 -69.82
CA SER A 429 -20.54 -48.30 -70.95
C SER A 429 -22.01 -47.86 -71.23
N SER A 430 -22.49 -47.70 -72.47
CA SER A 430 -21.99 -48.12 -73.80
C SER A 430 -22.86 -47.57 -74.96
N ASN A 431 -22.40 -47.78 -76.21
CA ASN A 431 -23.11 -47.70 -77.50
C ASN A 431 -23.12 -46.36 -78.30
N LYS A 432 -23.08 -46.54 -79.64
CA LYS A 432 -22.96 -45.58 -80.75
C LYS A 432 -24.36 -45.06 -81.20
N PRO A 433 -24.52 -43.99 -82.03
CA PRO A 433 -23.60 -43.58 -83.11
C PRO A 433 -23.42 -42.06 -83.43
N ASN A 434 -22.60 -41.83 -84.47
CA ASN A 434 -22.52 -40.70 -85.42
C ASN A 434 -21.62 -39.46 -85.20
N SER A 435 -20.76 -39.28 -86.21
CA SER A 435 -20.13 -38.07 -86.82
C SER A 435 -19.43 -36.98 -86.02
N GLN A 436 -19.73 -36.70 -84.73
CA GLN A 436 -19.06 -35.60 -84.01
C GLN A 436 -17.74 -35.99 -83.30
N ARG A 437 -17.47 -37.29 -83.13
CA ARG A 437 -16.38 -37.77 -82.26
C ARG A 437 -14.97 -37.42 -82.77
N GLN A 438 -14.75 -37.36 -84.08
CA GLN A 438 -13.39 -37.19 -84.63
C GLN A 438 -12.77 -35.82 -84.28
N LYS A 439 -13.54 -34.72 -84.36
CA LYS A 439 -13.06 -33.37 -84.02
C LYS A 439 -12.87 -33.15 -82.52
N MET A 440 -13.52 -33.95 -81.68
CA MET A 440 -13.26 -34.01 -80.24
C MET A 440 -11.96 -34.76 -79.96
N ILE A 441 -11.78 -35.94 -80.57
CA ILE A 441 -10.57 -36.76 -80.44
C ILE A 441 -9.32 -35.97 -80.88
N ASP A 442 -9.38 -35.15 -81.93
CA ASP A 442 -8.23 -34.31 -82.34
C ASP A 442 -7.91 -33.18 -81.35
N ARG A 443 -8.90 -32.67 -80.61
CA ARG A 443 -8.70 -31.66 -79.55
C ARG A 443 -8.22 -32.31 -78.25
N GLU A 444 -8.82 -33.42 -77.86
CA GLU A 444 -8.40 -34.23 -76.71
C GLU A 444 -6.98 -34.74 -76.91
N SER A 445 -6.62 -35.23 -78.10
CA SER A 445 -5.25 -35.65 -78.43
C SER A 445 -4.24 -34.49 -78.37
N LYS A 446 -4.63 -33.26 -78.76
CA LYS A 446 -3.78 -32.07 -78.61
C LYS A 446 -3.64 -31.59 -77.17
N ILE A 447 -4.65 -31.81 -76.33
CA ILE A 447 -4.59 -31.49 -74.89
C ILE A 447 -3.78 -32.55 -74.14
N ILE A 448 -3.96 -33.84 -74.48
CA ILE A 448 -3.16 -34.96 -73.97
C ILE A 448 -1.69 -34.76 -74.37
N ALA A 449 -1.39 -34.49 -75.65
CA ALA A 449 -0.02 -34.21 -76.08
C ALA A 449 0.62 -33.05 -75.31
N LYS A 450 -0.10 -31.94 -75.08
CA LYS A 450 0.38 -30.83 -74.24
C LYS A 450 0.59 -31.23 -72.78
N LYS A 451 -0.26 -32.10 -72.22
CA LYS A 451 -0.14 -32.58 -70.84
C LYS A 451 0.98 -33.62 -70.70
N ASP A 452 1.23 -34.44 -71.70
CA ASP A 452 2.39 -35.35 -71.76
C ASP A 452 3.70 -34.57 -71.93
N GLU A 453 3.69 -33.47 -72.70
CA GLU A 453 4.81 -32.54 -72.85
C GLU A 453 5.10 -31.80 -71.52
N GLU A 454 4.06 -31.34 -70.81
CA GLU A 454 4.14 -30.75 -69.46
C GLU A 454 4.61 -31.77 -68.41
N ILE A 455 4.12 -33.01 -68.45
CA ILE A 455 4.58 -34.11 -67.59
C ILE A 455 6.05 -34.46 -67.89
N THR A 456 6.46 -34.41 -69.15
CA THR A 456 7.86 -34.66 -69.54
C THR A 456 8.78 -33.53 -69.07
N ALA A 457 8.34 -32.27 -69.16
CA ALA A 457 9.04 -31.12 -68.61
C ALA A 457 9.17 -31.21 -67.08
N LEU A 458 8.10 -31.57 -66.36
CA LEU A 458 8.13 -31.77 -64.91
C LEU A 458 9.03 -32.94 -64.49
N HIS A 459 9.05 -34.05 -65.24
CA HIS A 459 10.00 -35.14 -64.98
C HIS A 459 11.45 -34.72 -65.23
N LEU A 460 11.71 -33.89 -66.24
CA LEU A 460 13.04 -33.33 -66.50
C LEU A 460 13.47 -32.38 -65.36
N GLU A 461 12.55 -31.54 -64.87
CA GLU A 461 12.79 -30.64 -63.75
C GLU A 461 13.03 -31.40 -62.42
N ILE A 462 12.23 -32.42 -62.12
CA ILE A 462 12.45 -33.32 -60.97
C ILE A 462 13.84 -33.95 -61.06
N LYS A 463 14.21 -34.50 -62.22
CA LYS A 463 15.53 -35.12 -62.42
C LYS A 463 16.70 -34.13 -62.30
N GLN A 464 16.52 -32.88 -62.75
CA GLN A 464 17.48 -31.80 -62.52
C GLN A 464 17.56 -31.41 -61.03
N GLY A 465 16.43 -31.44 -60.32
CA GLY A 465 16.36 -31.25 -58.86
C GLY A 465 17.10 -32.33 -58.09
N GLU A 466 16.93 -33.60 -58.48
CA GLU A 466 17.65 -34.75 -57.90
C GLU A 466 19.17 -34.63 -58.11
N ILE A 467 19.62 -34.28 -59.32
CA ILE A 467 21.04 -34.05 -59.61
C ILE A 467 21.62 -32.92 -58.73
N LYS A 468 20.92 -31.78 -58.63
CA LYS A 468 21.34 -30.66 -57.76
C LYS A 468 21.36 -31.04 -56.28
N LEU A 469 20.42 -31.86 -55.81
CA LEU A 469 20.40 -32.38 -54.44
C LEU A 469 21.60 -33.28 -54.15
N GLU A 470 22.00 -34.12 -55.11
CA GLU A 470 23.15 -35.01 -54.95
C GLU A 470 24.48 -34.22 -55.04
N GLU A 471 24.59 -33.23 -55.93
CA GLU A 471 25.72 -32.27 -55.93
C GLU A 471 25.87 -31.52 -54.59
N GLN A 472 24.74 -31.09 -53.99
CA GLN A 472 24.74 -30.46 -52.67
C GLN A 472 25.15 -31.43 -51.55
N ARG A 473 24.74 -32.70 -51.62
CA ARG A 473 25.19 -33.74 -50.69
C ARG A 473 26.68 -34.03 -50.79
N ILE A 474 27.22 -34.12 -52.00
CA ILE A 474 28.66 -34.29 -52.23
C ILE A 474 29.43 -33.11 -51.61
N LYS A 475 29.04 -31.86 -51.91
CA LYS A 475 29.65 -30.66 -51.30
C LYS A 475 29.51 -30.63 -49.77
N MET A 476 28.40 -31.11 -49.22
CA MET A 476 28.20 -31.21 -47.77
C MET A 476 29.14 -32.23 -47.13
N ASN A 477 29.41 -33.35 -47.80
CA ASN A 477 30.42 -34.33 -47.35
C ASN A 477 31.85 -33.81 -47.51
N GLU A 478 32.18 -33.11 -48.59
CA GLU A 478 33.47 -32.44 -48.76
C GLU A 478 33.73 -31.42 -47.65
N MET A 479 32.74 -30.58 -47.33
CA MET A 479 32.82 -29.64 -46.21
C MET A 479 32.97 -30.35 -44.86
N LYS A 480 32.25 -31.44 -44.60
CA LYS A 480 32.42 -32.23 -43.37
C LYS A 480 33.83 -32.81 -43.26
N ASN A 481 34.35 -33.40 -44.33
CA ASN A 481 35.71 -33.93 -44.37
C ASN A 481 36.75 -32.83 -44.11
N LYS A 482 36.52 -31.63 -44.67
CA LYS A 482 37.38 -30.47 -44.43
C LYS A 482 37.31 -29.94 -42.99
N ILE A 483 36.13 -29.96 -42.36
CA ILE A 483 35.97 -29.65 -40.94
C ILE A 483 36.76 -30.66 -40.11
N SER A 484 36.59 -31.97 -40.31
CA SER A 484 37.35 -32.97 -39.55
C SER A 484 38.87 -32.87 -39.75
N SER A 485 39.35 -32.55 -40.97
CA SER A 485 40.79 -32.30 -41.16
C SER A 485 41.29 -31.08 -40.40
N LEU A 486 40.50 -30.00 -40.34
CA LEU A 486 40.85 -28.79 -39.58
C LEU A 486 40.76 -29.01 -38.06
N GLU A 487 39.84 -29.85 -37.59
CA GLU A 487 39.75 -30.29 -36.19
C GLU A 487 40.96 -31.16 -35.80
N GLU A 488 41.41 -32.05 -36.69
CA GLU A 488 42.60 -32.86 -36.48
C GLU A 488 43.88 -31.99 -36.45
N ASP A 489 43.99 -31.01 -37.34
CA ASP A 489 45.10 -30.07 -37.37
C ASP A 489 45.08 -29.10 -36.17
N LEU A 490 43.90 -28.64 -35.72
CA LEU A 490 43.75 -27.87 -34.49
C LEU A 490 44.22 -28.68 -33.27
N ASN A 491 43.87 -29.97 -33.20
CA ASN A 491 44.32 -30.87 -32.14
C ASN A 491 45.84 -31.11 -32.19
N LYS A 492 46.44 -31.23 -33.39
CA LYS A 492 47.91 -31.30 -33.55
C LYS A 492 48.58 -30.00 -33.12
N VAL A 493 48.02 -28.84 -33.45
CA VAL A 493 48.54 -27.54 -32.99
C VAL A 493 48.41 -27.40 -31.47
N ASN A 494 47.29 -27.79 -30.87
CA ASN A 494 47.12 -27.77 -29.41
C ASN A 494 48.05 -28.74 -28.68
N THR A 495 48.26 -29.95 -29.19
CA THR A 495 49.23 -30.90 -28.60
C THR A 495 50.66 -30.39 -28.77
N ASN A 496 51.04 -29.87 -29.93
CA ASN A 496 52.35 -29.25 -30.14
C ASN A 496 52.57 -27.99 -29.29
N PHE A 497 51.51 -27.19 -29.05
CA PHE A 497 51.55 -26.01 -28.17
C PHE A 497 51.70 -26.42 -26.71
N ASN A 498 50.96 -27.42 -26.24
CA ASN A 498 51.10 -27.95 -24.88
C ASN A 498 52.49 -28.57 -24.66
N ASP A 499 52.99 -29.36 -25.63
CA ASP A 499 54.35 -29.89 -25.62
C ASP A 499 55.42 -28.78 -25.63
N TYR A 500 55.17 -27.68 -26.36
CA TYR A 500 56.05 -26.51 -26.39
C TYR A 500 56.07 -25.78 -25.03
N VAL A 501 54.90 -25.52 -24.43
CA VAL A 501 54.78 -24.91 -23.09
C VAL A 501 55.51 -25.77 -22.05
N VAL A 502 55.29 -27.08 -22.05
CA VAL A 502 55.97 -28.02 -21.14
C VAL A 502 57.50 -28.06 -21.37
N LYS A 503 57.98 -27.94 -22.61
CA LYS A 503 59.43 -27.97 -22.94
C LYS A 503 60.14 -26.63 -22.76
N VAL A 504 59.46 -25.50 -22.91
CA VAL A 504 60.09 -24.16 -22.97
C VAL A 504 59.86 -23.35 -21.70
N GLU A 505 58.70 -23.45 -21.06
CA GLU A 505 58.38 -22.64 -19.89
C GLU A 505 58.63 -23.39 -18.57
N GLY A 506 58.70 -24.73 -18.59
CA GLY A 506 58.99 -25.56 -17.41
C GLY A 506 57.93 -25.46 -16.29
N THR A 507 56.80 -24.82 -16.58
CA THR A 507 55.71 -24.53 -15.66
C THR A 507 54.68 -25.65 -15.68
N TYR A 508 54.48 -26.25 -14.50
CA TYR A 508 53.42 -27.20 -14.24
C TYR A 508 52.04 -26.59 -14.55
N ILE A 509 51.21 -27.30 -15.32
CA ILE A 509 49.84 -26.89 -15.65
C ILE A 509 48.97 -27.09 -14.41
N PRO A 510 48.43 -26.02 -13.77
CA PRO A 510 47.75 -26.14 -12.49
C PRO A 510 46.47 -26.95 -12.57
N THR A 511 46.16 -27.72 -11.52
CA THR A 511 44.87 -28.41 -11.42
C THR A 511 43.78 -27.42 -11.00
N ALA A 512 42.50 -27.69 -11.32
CA ALA A 512 41.39 -26.74 -11.11
C ALA A 512 41.20 -26.22 -9.67
N GLU A 513 41.75 -26.90 -8.65
CA GLU A 513 41.76 -26.41 -7.25
C GLU A 513 42.86 -25.37 -6.96
N GLU A 514 43.96 -25.35 -7.71
CA GLU A 514 45.03 -24.35 -7.57
C GLU A 514 44.69 -23.03 -8.28
N LEU A 515 43.76 -23.06 -9.24
CA LEU A 515 43.32 -21.87 -9.99
C LEU A 515 42.54 -20.87 -9.12
N ILE A 516 41.91 -21.33 -8.03
CA ILE A 516 41.10 -20.52 -7.12
C ILE A 516 41.44 -20.88 -5.66
N PRO A 517 42.45 -20.24 -5.04
CA PRO A 517 42.80 -20.52 -3.64
C PRO A 517 41.64 -20.15 -2.70
N PRO A 518 41.51 -20.78 -1.51
CA PRO A 518 40.41 -20.50 -0.56
C PRO A 518 40.29 -19.02 -0.16
N THR A 519 41.40 -18.27 -0.20
CA THR A 519 41.43 -16.82 0.04
C THR A 519 40.69 -16.00 -1.01
N ALA A 520 40.51 -16.50 -2.24
CA ALA A 520 39.76 -15.82 -3.30
C ALA A 520 38.24 -15.77 -3.00
N PHE A 521 37.73 -16.62 -2.12
CA PHE A 521 36.35 -16.58 -1.62
C PHE A 521 36.17 -15.60 -0.44
N ASN A 522 37.25 -15.04 0.10
CA ASN A 522 37.17 -14.09 1.22
C ASN A 522 36.85 -12.67 0.72
N PHE A 523 35.68 -12.15 1.10
CA PHE A 523 35.26 -10.79 0.76
C PHE A 523 35.10 -9.94 2.02
N SER A 524 35.99 -8.97 2.19
CA SER A 524 36.13 -8.17 3.42
C SER A 524 34.95 -7.25 3.77
N LYS A 525 33.97 -7.10 2.87
CA LYS A 525 32.74 -6.33 3.13
C LYS A 525 31.57 -7.19 3.62
N PHE A 526 31.70 -8.52 3.67
CA PHE A 526 30.70 -9.36 4.32
C PHE A 526 30.86 -9.32 5.84
N GLU A 527 29.75 -9.49 6.55
CA GLU A 527 29.73 -9.51 8.00
C GLU A 527 30.44 -10.78 8.53
N GLY A 528 31.16 -10.66 9.65
CA GLY A 528 32.00 -11.73 10.21
C GLY A 528 31.37 -13.12 10.27
N PRO A 529 30.08 -13.29 10.66
CA PRO A 529 29.41 -14.59 10.64
C PRO A 529 29.34 -15.22 9.24
N LEU A 530 29.03 -14.42 8.22
CA LEU A 530 28.94 -14.85 6.82
C LEU A 530 30.32 -15.17 6.24
N VAL A 531 31.35 -14.34 6.53
CA VAL A 531 32.74 -14.62 6.16
C VAL A 531 33.19 -15.98 6.72
N ASN A 532 32.86 -16.26 7.99
CA ASN A 532 33.20 -17.53 8.63
C ASN A 532 32.48 -18.75 8.01
N GLU A 533 31.25 -18.59 7.52
CA GLU A 533 30.50 -19.66 6.84
C GLU A 533 31.04 -19.91 5.43
N ILE A 534 31.33 -18.84 4.67
CA ILE A 534 31.99 -18.89 3.34
C ILE A 534 33.38 -19.53 3.44
N MET A 535 34.21 -19.16 4.42
CA MET A 535 35.55 -19.72 4.58
C MET A 535 35.52 -21.22 4.91
N LYS A 536 34.53 -21.71 5.67
CA LYS A 536 34.35 -23.16 5.91
C LYS A 536 34.02 -23.92 4.62
N ILE A 537 33.27 -23.30 3.71
CA ILE A 537 32.94 -23.89 2.40
C ILE A 537 34.18 -23.87 1.49
N ALA A 538 34.90 -22.74 1.44
CA ALA A 538 36.09 -22.57 0.60
C ALA A 538 37.25 -23.49 0.97
N THR A 539 37.44 -23.78 2.27
CA THR A 539 38.49 -24.68 2.78
C THR A 539 38.19 -26.18 2.60
N ASN A 540 37.00 -26.55 2.13
CA ASN A 540 36.63 -27.95 1.96
C ASN A 540 37.17 -28.54 0.64
N SER A 541 38.25 -29.34 0.71
CA SER A 541 38.86 -30.03 -0.44
C SER A 541 38.01 -31.14 -1.07
N SER A 542 36.87 -31.52 -0.48
CA SER A 542 35.94 -32.48 -1.11
C SER A 542 34.98 -31.82 -2.10
N LEU A 543 34.95 -30.48 -2.17
CA LEU A 543 34.06 -29.72 -3.04
C LEU A 543 34.80 -29.14 -4.25
N GLN A 544 34.28 -29.44 -5.44
CA GLN A 544 34.75 -28.83 -6.69
C GLN A 544 34.49 -27.31 -6.68
N PRO A 545 35.30 -26.49 -7.39
CA PRO A 545 35.16 -25.02 -7.38
C PRO A 545 33.75 -24.51 -7.70
N SER A 546 33.05 -25.14 -8.64
CA SER A 546 31.65 -24.80 -8.98
C SER A 546 30.71 -25.01 -7.78
N SER A 547 30.82 -26.15 -7.08
CA SER A 547 30.03 -26.44 -5.88
C SER A 547 30.40 -25.51 -4.72
N LYS A 548 31.69 -25.19 -4.53
CA LYS A 548 32.13 -24.18 -3.55
C LYS A 548 31.42 -22.84 -3.79
N LEU A 549 31.38 -22.38 -5.05
CA LEU A 549 30.70 -21.16 -5.47
C LEU A 549 29.19 -21.21 -5.15
N GLU A 550 28.51 -22.30 -5.52
CA GLU A 550 27.07 -22.51 -5.26
C GLU A 550 26.75 -22.50 -3.75
N PHE A 551 27.51 -23.23 -2.94
CA PHE A 551 27.34 -23.26 -1.49
C PHE A 551 27.62 -21.89 -0.85
N CYS A 552 28.63 -21.15 -1.34
CA CYS A 552 28.88 -19.78 -0.87
C CYS A 552 27.70 -18.84 -1.20
N PHE A 553 27.16 -18.88 -2.42
CA PHE A 553 25.96 -18.10 -2.78
C PHE A 553 24.74 -18.51 -1.94
N ARG A 554 24.59 -19.80 -1.62
CA ARG A 554 23.52 -20.29 -0.75
C ARG A 554 23.66 -19.80 0.70
N ALA A 555 24.89 -19.71 1.21
CA ALA A 555 25.17 -19.12 2.52
C ALA A 555 24.88 -17.60 2.54
N ILE A 556 25.31 -16.87 1.50
CA ILE A 556 25.00 -15.44 1.31
C ILE A 556 23.48 -15.22 1.27
N TYR A 557 22.77 -15.98 0.44
CA TYR A 557 21.31 -15.90 0.33
C TYR A 557 20.62 -16.16 1.67
N LYS A 558 21.00 -17.23 2.37
CA LYS A 558 20.42 -17.58 3.68
C LYS A 558 20.70 -16.51 4.73
N PHE A 559 21.92 -15.98 4.79
CA PHE A 559 22.29 -14.93 5.74
C PHE A 559 21.48 -13.65 5.53
N TYR A 560 21.42 -13.14 4.29
CA TYR A 560 20.66 -11.93 4.00
C TYR A 560 19.15 -12.15 4.07
N LYS A 561 18.63 -13.34 3.72
CA LYS A 561 17.22 -13.70 3.93
C LYS A 561 16.85 -13.64 5.42
N ASN A 562 17.60 -14.31 6.30
CA ASN A 562 17.37 -14.25 7.74
C ASN A 562 17.49 -12.81 8.29
N LYS A 563 18.36 -11.98 7.70
CA LYS A 563 18.50 -10.57 8.08
C LYS A 563 17.30 -9.71 7.63
N ILE A 564 16.73 -10.01 6.45
CA ILE A 564 15.49 -9.37 5.96
C ILE A 564 14.31 -9.80 6.84
N GLU A 565 14.13 -11.10 7.08
CA GLU A 565 13.07 -11.64 7.95
C GLU A 565 13.11 -10.98 9.34
N LYS A 566 14.30 -10.81 9.93
CA LYS A 566 14.44 -10.09 11.21
C LYS A 566 14.11 -8.59 11.11
N LEU A 567 14.51 -7.92 10.02
CA LEU A 567 14.16 -6.50 9.81
C LEU A 567 12.65 -6.32 9.58
N GLU A 568 11.98 -7.31 8.98
CA GLU A 568 10.52 -7.36 8.85
C GLU A 568 9.85 -7.57 10.22
N GLU A 569 10.35 -8.49 11.06
CA GLU A 569 9.90 -8.66 12.45
C GLU A 569 10.08 -7.37 13.28
N ASP A 570 11.26 -6.74 13.23
CA ASP A 570 11.55 -5.48 13.94
C ASP A 570 10.66 -4.33 13.42
N TYR A 571 10.35 -4.29 12.12
CA TYR A 571 9.46 -3.30 11.50
C TYR A 571 7.99 -3.51 11.90
N ASP A 572 7.48 -4.75 11.87
CA ASP A 572 6.12 -5.05 12.28
C ASP A 572 5.93 -4.83 13.78
N GLN A 573 6.93 -5.11 14.62
CA GLN A 573 6.90 -4.72 16.02
C GLN A 573 6.82 -3.19 16.17
N SER A 574 7.68 -2.43 15.48
CA SER A 574 7.62 -0.96 15.51
C SER A 574 6.29 -0.40 15.00
N LYS A 575 5.66 -1.05 14.01
CA LYS A 575 4.33 -0.70 13.50
C LYS A 575 3.24 -0.96 14.53
N ASN A 576 3.29 -2.09 15.24
CA ASN A 576 2.39 -2.41 16.33
C ASN A 576 2.55 -1.42 17.50
N ASP A 577 3.79 -1.07 17.86
CA ASP A 577 4.09 -0.07 18.89
C ASP A 577 3.53 1.31 18.51
N ILE A 578 3.66 1.73 17.24
CA ILE A 578 3.06 2.99 16.74
C ILE A 578 1.53 2.96 16.84
N VAL A 579 0.88 1.83 16.53
CA VAL A 579 -0.58 1.68 16.67
C VAL A 579 -1.00 1.70 18.14
N GLU A 580 -0.25 1.05 19.03
CA GLU A 580 -0.50 1.09 20.48
C GLU A 580 -0.33 2.51 21.03
N ILE A 581 0.70 3.24 20.59
CA ILE A 581 0.91 4.65 20.93
C ILE A 581 -0.23 5.52 20.38
N LYS A 582 -0.65 5.37 19.11
CA LYS A 582 -1.80 6.13 18.55
C LYS A 582 -3.05 5.88 19.39
N ASN A 583 -3.31 4.63 19.77
CA ASN A 583 -4.47 4.27 20.61
C ASN A 583 -4.38 4.88 22.01
N LYS A 584 -3.23 4.81 22.68
CA LYS A 584 -3.01 5.43 24.01
C LYS A 584 -3.13 6.95 23.96
N VAL A 585 -2.58 7.60 22.94
CA VAL A 585 -2.68 9.05 22.73
C VAL A 585 -4.12 9.45 22.43
N ASN A 586 -4.86 8.68 21.63
CA ASN A 586 -6.27 8.93 21.35
C ASN A 586 -7.15 8.77 22.60
N GLN A 587 -6.92 7.71 23.40
CA GLN A 587 -7.59 7.53 24.68
C GLN A 587 -7.28 8.70 25.63
N PHE A 588 -6.02 9.10 25.75
CA PHE A 588 -5.61 10.25 26.56
C PHE A 588 -6.26 11.57 26.10
N LEU A 589 -6.37 11.81 24.79
CA LEU A 589 -7.06 12.98 24.24
C LEU A 589 -8.56 12.97 24.53
N ILE A 590 -9.21 11.82 24.38
CA ILE A 590 -10.63 11.62 24.71
C ILE A 590 -10.87 11.85 26.21
N ASP A 591 -10.07 11.23 27.09
CA ASP A 591 -10.21 11.37 28.54
C ASP A 591 -9.94 12.82 29.01
N THR A 592 -8.91 13.46 28.44
CA THR A 592 -8.55 14.85 28.75
C THR A 592 -9.59 15.85 28.24
N SER A 593 -10.15 15.64 27.05
CA SER A 593 -11.21 16.50 26.50
C SER A 593 -12.51 16.34 27.27
N ILE A 594 -12.93 15.11 27.60
CA ILE A 594 -14.07 14.87 28.51
C ILE A 594 -13.85 15.59 29.85
N ALA A 595 -12.66 15.49 30.45
CA ALA A 595 -12.36 16.09 31.75
C ALA A 595 -12.33 17.64 31.74
N LEU A 596 -11.97 18.28 30.62
CA LEU A 596 -11.77 19.73 30.54
C LEU A 596 -12.89 20.50 29.81
N THR A 597 -13.49 19.91 28.78
CA THR A 597 -14.54 20.55 27.95
C THR A 597 -15.88 19.82 28.00
N GLY A 598 -15.93 18.62 28.61
CA GLY A 598 -17.15 17.81 28.70
C GLY A 598 -17.56 17.11 27.40
N LYS A 599 -16.72 17.16 26.36
CA LYS A 599 -16.92 16.49 25.08
C LYS A 599 -15.69 15.64 24.72
N PRO A 600 -15.87 14.42 24.17
CA PRO A 600 -14.75 13.66 23.61
C PRO A 600 -14.26 14.30 22.31
N ILE A 601 -12.95 14.48 22.18
CA ILE A 601 -12.25 14.92 20.97
C ILE A 601 -11.25 13.81 20.59
N SER A 602 -11.36 13.29 19.37
CA SER A 602 -10.40 12.32 18.82
C SER A 602 -9.14 12.98 18.27
N VAL A 603 -8.08 12.20 18.05
CA VAL A 603 -6.82 12.68 17.42
C VAL A 603 -7.07 13.36 16.07
N GLU A 604 -7.99 12.83 15.26
CA GLU A 604 -8.24 13.35 13.90
C GLU A 604 -9.07 14.65 13.94
N GLU A 605 -9.96 14.82 14.93
CA GLU A 605 -10.63 16.10 15.20
C GLU A 605 -9.69 17.13 15.82
N PHE A 606 -8.74 16.69 16.66
CA PHE A 606 -7.72 17.54 17.25
C PHE A 606 -6.74 18.11 16.22
N TYR A 607 -6.41 17.37 15.15
CA TYR A 607 -5.54 17.89 14.09
C TYR A 607 -6.26 18.76 13.05
N ASN A 608 -7.56 18.55 12.82
CA ASN A 608 -8.28 19.16 11.70
C ASN A 608 -9.31 20.25 12.09
N GLY A 609 -9.60 20.43 13.40
CA GLY A 609 -10.69 21.28 13.86
C GLY A 609 -10.30 22.37 14.87
N THR A 610 -11.16 23.40 14.97
CA THR A 610 -11.10 24.47 15.99
C THR A 610 -11.37 23.98 17.43
N GLU A 611 -11.86 22.74 17.58
CA GLU A 611 -11.95 22.04 18.88
C GLU A 611 -10.57 21.94 19.58
N SER A 612 -9.47 21.94 18.83
CA SER A 612 -8.10 21.95 19.37
C SER A 612 -7.72 23.24 20.09
N GLU A 613 -8.03 24.40 19.51
CA GLU A 613 -7.84 25.71 20.14
C GLU A 613 -8.71 25.86 21.40
N ASN A 614 -9.95 25.37 21.35
CA ASN A 614 -10.84 25.35 22.51
C ASN A 614 -10.28 24.49 23.65
N LEU A 615 -9.73 23.30 23.35
CA LEU A 615 -9.09 22.44 24.35
C LEU A 615 -7.82 23.07 24.91
N LEU A 616 -6.97 23.66 24.07
CA LEU A 616 -5.76 24.37 24.50
C LEU A 616 -6.07 25.61 25.35
N GLN A 617 -7.13 26.35 25.02
CA GLN A 617 -7.61 27.46 25.84
C GLN A 617 -8.14 26.96 27.18
N ALA A 618 -8.94 25.88 27.21
CA ALA A 618 -9.42 25.28 28.45
C ALA A 618 -8.27 24.76 29.35
N ILE A 619 -7.19 24.22 28.76
CA ILE A 619 -5.96 23.87 29.46
C ILE A 619 -5.30 25.13 30.04
N SER A 620 -5.08 26.17 29.22
CA SER A 620 -4.43 27.42 29.63
C SER A 620 -5.20 28.15 30.75
N GLU A 621 -6.54 28.18 30.65
CA GLU A 621 -7.41 28.71 31.69
C GLU A 621 -7.33 27.89 32.98
N ASN A 622 -7.30 26.56 32.91
CA ASN A 622 -7.18 25.72 34.10
C ASN A 622 -5.78 25.82 34.74
N VAL A 623 -4.71 25.93 33.96
CA VAL A 623 -3.37 26.23 34.48
C VAL A 623 -3.36 27.61 35.16
N SER A 624 -4.02 28.61 34.60
CA SER A 624 -4.15 29.94 35.18
C SER A 624 -4.97 29.94 36.48
N LYS A 625 -6.10 29.21 36.52
CA LYS A 625 -6.92 29.00 37.72
C LYS A 625 -6.13 28.25 38.80
N LEU A 626 -5.37 27.22 38.44
CA LEU A 626 -4.55 26.44 39.37
C LEU A 626 -3.37 27.27 39.91
N ALA A 627 -2.76 28.12 39.09
CA ALA A 627 -1.75 29.09 39.55
C ALA A 627 -2.35 30.15 40.48
N PHE A 628 -3.58 30.61 40.23
CA PHE A 628 -4.31 31.49 41.14
C PHE A 628 -4.61 30.80 42.48
N ILE A 629 -5.21 29.60 42.47
CA ILE A 629 -5.50 28.81 43.66
C ILE A 629 -4.22 28.47 44.44
N THR A 630 -3.11 28.21 43.74
CA THR A 630 -1.81 27.98 44.40
C THR A 630 -1.33 29.24 45.12
N ARG A 631 -1.43 30.43 44.50
CA ARG A 631 -1.10 31.71 45.15
C ARG A 631 -2.03 32.01 46.34
N GLU A 632 -3.32 31.73 46.20
CA GLU A 632 -4.29 31.91 47.28
C GLU A 632 -4.03 30.95 48.44
N ARG A 633 -3.75 29.67 48.16
CA ARG A 633 -3.27 28.69 49.13
C ARG A 633 -1.99 29.15 49.83
N ASP A 634 -1.03 29.69 49.09
CA ASP A 634 0.25 30.14 49.66
C ASP A 634 0.08 31.41 50.52
N GLN A 635 -0.84 32.31 50.15
CA GLN A 635 -1.28 33.42 51.00
C GLN A 635 -1.99 32.93 52.26
N LEU A 636 -2.93 31.98 52.15
CA LEU A 636 -3.62 31.37 53.28
C LEU A 636 -2.65 30.61 54.19
N ASN A 637 -1.67 29.90 53.65
CA ASN A 637 -0.60 29.25 54.41
C ASN A 637 0.31 30.27 55.09
N SER A 638 0.64 31.40 54.44
CA SER A 638 1.38 32.49 55.07
C SER A 638 0.60 33.14 56.21
N ILE A 639 -0.72 33.31 56.05
CA ILE A 639 -1.62 33.77 57.12
C ILE A 639 -1.68 32.74 58.25
N PHE A 640 -1.83 31.45 57.95
CA PHE A 640 -1.87 30.37 58.93
C PHE A 640 -0.55 30.27 59.70
N THR A 641 0.59 30.43 59.03
CA THR A 641 1.93 30.48 59.65
C THR A 641 2.06 31.70 60.56
N HIS A 642 1.57 32.87 60.13
CA HIS A 642 1.58 34.08 60.96
C HIS A 642 0.67 33.95 62.20
N ILE A 643 -0.52 33.34 62.04
CA ILE A 643 -1.43 33.06 63.16
C ILE A 643 -0.78 32.04 64.11
N SER A 644 -0.25 30.92 63.61
CA SER A 644 0.45 29.91 64.44
C SER A 644 1.62 30.53 65.21
N SER A 645 2.38 31.43 64.57
CA SER A 645 3.44 32.21 65.23
C SER A 645 2.92 33.19 66.30
N CYS A 646 1.70 33.72 66.17
CA CYS A 646 1.09 34.61 67.18
C CYS A 646 0.50 33.83 68.36
N PHE A 647 0.02 32.60 68.14
CA PHE A 647 -0.54 31.72 69.18
C PHE A 647 0.49 30.77 69.81
N GLY A 648 1.71 30.68 69.25
CA GLY A 648 2.78 29.81 69.76
C GLY A 648 2.50 28.32 69.63
N SER A 649 1.58 27.93 68.75
CA SER A 649 1.06 26.57 68.56
C SER A 649 0.60 26.41 67.12
N ASP A 650 0.97 25.30 66.48
CA ASP A 650 0.45 24.91 65.16
C ASP A 650 -1.01 24.39 65.24
N ASP A 651 -1.48 24.00 66.43
CA ASP A 651 -2.88 23.67 66.70
C ASP A 651 -3.60 24.88 67.32
N ILE A 652 -3.99 25.81 66.44
CA ILE A 652 -4.74 27.03 66.78
C ILE A 652 -6.13 26.67 67.34
N ILE A 653 -6.75 25.56 66.90
CA ILE A 653 -8.11 25.19 67.32
C ILE A 653 -8.11 24.81 68.80
N SER A 654 -7.15 23.97 69.23
CA SER A 654 -7.00 23.58 70.64
C SER A 654 -6.76 24.76 71.58
N THR A 655 -5.92 25.73 71.17
CA THR A 655 -5.62 26.93 71.98
C THR A 655 -6.81 27.88 72.07
N VAL A 656 -7.57 28.06 70.98
CA VAL A 656 -8.81 28.86 70.99
C VAL A 656 -9.89 28.24 71.89
N ASP A 657 -10.08 26.92 71.88
CA ASP A 657 -11.03 26.28 72.80
C ASP A 657 -10.57 26.34 74.27
N SER A 658 -9.25 26.31 74.54
CA SER A 658 -8.71 26.56 75.89
C SER A 658 -9.03 27.98 76.37
N ILE A 659 -8.73 29.00 75.56
CA ILE A 659 -9.03 30.42 75.87
C ILE A 659 -10.53 30.65 76.06
N LYS A 660 -11.37 29.98 75.26
CA LYS A 660 -12.83 30.04 75.36
C LYS A 660 -13.35 29.44 76.67
N ASN A 661 -12.73 28.37 77.17
CA ASN A 661 -13.06 27.79 78.48
C ASN A 661 -12.61 28.70 79.65
N GLU A 662 -11.44 29.34 79.54
CA GLU A 662 -10.97 30.34 80.51
C GLU A 662 -11.87 31.61 80.53
N LEU A 663 -12.25 32.13 79.36
CA LEU A 663 -13.22 33.22 79.26
C LEU A 663 -14.61 32.82 79.79
N GLY A 664 -15.03 31.57 79.57
CA GLY A 664 -16.26 31.02 80.11
C GLY A 664 -16.27 31.01 81.65
N THR A 665 -15.20 30.51 82.27
CA THR A 665 -15.06 30.51 83.75
C THR A 665 -14.94 31.93 84.31
N SER A 666 -14.16 32.80 83.67
CA SER A 666 -14.02 34.22 84.04
C SER A 666 -15.35 35.00 83.97
N ARG A 667 -16.18 34.72 82.95
CA ARG A 667 -17.54 35.27 82.82
C ARG A 667 -18.46 34.82 83.97
N VAL A 668 -18.37 33.56 84.41
CA VAL A 668 -19.14 33.06 85.56
C VAL A 668 -18.70 33.72 86.87
N THR A 669 -17.40 33.94 87.08
CA THR A 669 -16.92 34.67 88.26
C THR A 669 -17.33 36.15 88.25
N MET A 670 -17.29 36.82 87.09
CA MET A 670 -17.81 38.19 86.94
C MET A 670 -19.31 38.27 87.26
N GLN A 671 -20.13 37.31 86.82
CA GLN A 671 -21.55 37.28 87.16
C GLN A 671 -21.81 37.09 88.66
N LYS A 672 -20.98 36.28 89.35
CA LYS A 672 -21.04 36.15 90.82
C LYS A 672 -20.69 37.47 91.53
N LEU A 673 -19.63 38.16 91.09
CA LEU A 673 -19.23 39.47 91.61
C LEU A 673 -20.29 40.55 91.37
N ALA A 674 -20.89 40.60 90.17
CA ALA A 674 -21.95 41.56 89.84
C ALA A 674 -23.20 41.37 90.73
N LYS A 675 -23.57 40.13 91.09
CA LYS A 675 -24.62 39.85 92.07
C LYS A 675 -24.25 40.33 93.49
N LYS A 676 -22.98 40.22 93.89
CA LYS A 676 -22.46 40.73 95.17
C LYS A 676 -22.44 42.27 95.23
N CYS A 677 -22.10 42.94 94.12
CA CYS A 677 -22.20 44.41 94.06
C CYS A 677 -23.66 44.91 94.14
N LYS A 678 -24.62 44.23 93.50
CA LYS A 678 -26.04 44.63 93.56
C LYS A 678 -26.63 44.50 94.98
N THR A 679 -26.24 43.48 95.74
CA THR A 679 -26.66 43.30 97.14
C THR A 679 -26.08 44.39 98.03
N LEU A 680 -24.77 44.64 97.97
CA LEU A 680 -24.13 45.76 98.69
C LEU A 680 -24.74 47.13 98.33
N GLN A 681 -25.08 47.37 97.06
CA GLN A 681 -25.77 48.61 96.64
C GLN A 681 -27.18 48.74 97.26
N SER A 682 -27.90 47.63 97.47
CA SER A 682 -29.22 47.67 98.10
C SER A 682 -29.13 47.98 99.61
N GLU A 683 -28.14 47.40 100.30
CA GLU A 683 -27.86 47.69 101.72
C GLU A 683 -27.46 49.15 101.93
N ASN A 684 -26.59 49.68 101.06
CA ASN A 684 -26.15 51.07 101.13
C ASN A 684 -27.30 52.07 100.89
N LYS A 685 -28.26 51.75 100.00
CA LYS A 685 -29.50 52.54 99.83
C LYS A 685 -30.39 52.56 101.09
N VAL A 686 -30.42 51.48 101.87
CA VAL A 686 -31.17 51.42 103.14
C VAL A 686 -30.49 52.29 104.21
N LEU A 687 -29.15 52.26 104.28
CA LEU A 687 -28.36 53.13 105.15
C LEU A 687 -28.58 54.63 104.83
N ILE A 688 -28.53 55.02 103.56
CA ILE A 688 -28.79 56.40 103.12
C ILE A 688 -30.21 56.85 103.51
N LYS A 689 -31.22 55.97 103.41
CA LYS A 689 -32.58 56.28 103.88
C LYS A 689 -32.65 56.52 105.39
N LYS A 690 -31.94 55.72 106.20
CA LYS A 690 -31.87 55.93 107.66
C LYS A 690 -31.24 57.29 108.01
N ILE A 691 -30.14 57.66 107.34
CA ILE A 691 -29.45 58.93 107.57
C ILE A 691 -30.38 60.11 107.27
N LYS A 692 -31.05 60.11 106.11
CA LYS A 692 -32.01 61.17 105.74
C LYS A 692 -33.20 61.32 106.70
N ASN A 693 -33.65 60.22 107.31
CA ASN A 693 -34.71 60.28 108.31
C ASN A 693 -34.24 60.95 109.61
N ASN A 694 -32.98 60.72 110.01
CA ASN A 694 -32.38 61.42 111.15
C ASN A 694 -32.14 62.92 110.85
N GLU A 695 -31.72 63.27 109.64
CA GLU A 695 -31.61 64.68 109.21
C GLU A 695 -32.95 65.43 109.31
N LEU A 696 -34.05 64.79 108.89
CA LEU A 696 -35.41 65.35 109.01
C LEU A 696 -35.84 65.55 110.46
N ASN A 697 -35.55 64.59 111.35
CA ASN A 697 -35.87 64.71 112.76
C ASN A 697 -35.10 65.88 113.40
N LEU A 698 -33.79 65.97 113.17
CA LEU A 698 -32.95 67.09 113.65
C LEU A 698 -33.41 68.45 113.10
N LYS A 699 -33.88 68.48 111.84
CA LYS A 699 -34.45 69.69 111.23
C LYS A 699 -35.70 70.17 111.99
N SER A 700 -36.62 69.25 112.31
CA SER A 700 -37.84 69.58 113.06
C SER A 700 -37.55 70.08 114.49
N GLU A 701 -36.48 69.59 115.12
CA GLU A 701 -36.03 70.04 116.43
C GLU A 701 -35.49 71.49 116.38
N ILE A 702 -34.69 71.81 115.36
CA ILE A 702 -34.19 73.17 115.10
C ILE A 702 -35.35 74.16 114.87
N ASP A 703 -36.34 73.79 114.06
CA ASP A 703 -37.49 74.66 113.77
C ASP A 703 -38.33 74.91 115.05
N SER A 704 -38.44 73.93 115.96
CA SER A 704 -39.10 74.10 117.26
C SER A 704 -38.38 75.09 118.19
N LEU A 705 -37.04 75.05 118.21
CA LEU A 705 -36.21 75.99 118.98
C LEU A 705 -36.25 77.41 118.40
N SER A 706 -36.32 77.54 117.07
CA SER A 706 -36.47 78.84 116.40
C SER A 706 -37.78 79.54 116.78
N ASN A 707 -38.90 78.81 116.79
CA ASN A 707 -40.21 79.36 117.18
C ASN A 707 -40.24 79.82 118.65
N LEU A 708 -39.58 79.09 119.55
CA LEU A 708 -39.45 79.49 120.96
C LEU A 708 -38.66 80.79 121.13
N ASN A 709 -37.65 81.02 120.28
CA ASN A 709 -36.83 82.22 120.31
C ASN A 709 -37.61 83.47 119.84
N GLU A 710 -38.42 83.36 118.78
CA GLU A 710 -39.33 84.45 118.36
C GLU A 710 -40.34 84.84 119.45
N GLU A 711 -40.83 83.87 120.23
CA GLU A 711 -41.82 84.14 121.28
C GLU A 711 -41.22 84.93 122.46
N LEU A 712 -39.93 84.72 122.75
CA LEU A 712 -39.17 85.50 123.73
C LEU A 712 -38.91 86.94 123.25
N GLU A 713 -38.56 87.14 121.97
CA GLU A 713 -38.40 88.49 121.39
C GLU A 713 -39.70 89.31 121.44
N ARG A 714 -40.86 88.69 121.18
CA ARG A 714 -42.18 89.36 121.29
C ARG A 714 -42.48 89.81 122.72
N LYS A 715 -42.13 89.02 123.74
CA LYS A 715 -42.27 89.42 125.16
C LYS A 715 -41.38 90.62 125.51
N TYR A 716 -40.15 90.64 125.02
CA TYR A 716 -39.19 91.73 125.25
C TYR A 716 -39.68 93.06 124.65
N LYS A 717 -40.25 93.02 123.43
CA LYS A 717 -40.78 94.20 122.75
C LYS A 717 -41.95 94.85 123.49
N ASN A 718 -42.90 94.06 123.98
CA ASN A 718 -44.12 94.54 124.65
C ASN A 718 -43.84 95.27 125.98
N GLN A 719 -42.79 94.89 126.72
CA GLN A 719 -42.41 95.59 127.95
C GLN A 719 -41.81 96.98 127.66
N ASN A 720 -41.08 97.12 126.56
CA ASN A 720 -40.38 98.36 126.19
C ASN A 720 -41.36 99.47 125.74
N GLU A 721 -42.48 99.11 125.10
CA GLU A 721 -43.50 100.07 124.66
C GLU A 721 -44.31 100.70 125.83
N SER A 722 -44.38 100.04 126.99
CA SER A 722 -45.06 100.58 128.17
C SER A 722 -44.29 101.77 128.79
N ILE A 723 -42.96 101.66 128.83
CA ILE A 723 -42.05 102.70 129.37
C ILE A 723 -42.05 103.98 128.50
N SER A 724 -42.29 103.84 127.19
CA SER A 724 -42.34 104.98 126.28
C SER A 724 -43.57 105.90 126.46
N LYS A 725 -44.67 105.43 127.08
CA LYS A 725 -45.93 106.19 127.13
C LYS A 725 -45.95 107.23 128.25
N LEU A 726 -45.47 106.89 129.45
CA LEU A 726 -45.40 107.80 130.59
C LEU A 726 -44.42 108.98 130.39
N THR A 727 -43.43 108.83 129.51
CA THR A 727 -42.39 109.85 129.26
C THR A 727 -42.82 110.94 128.26
N LYS A 728 -43.90 110.72 127.49
CA LYS A 728 -44.36 111.67 126.44
C LYS A 728 -45.43 112.64 126.93
N GLU A 729 -46.17 112.30 127.98
CA GLU A 729 -47.25 113.15 128.52
C GLU A 729 -46.70 114.41 129.22
N ASN A 730 -45.55 114.30 129.88
CA ASN A 730 -44.88 115.40 130.59
C ASN A 730 -44.25 116.49 129.69
N LYS A 731 -44.22 116.29 128.37
CA LYS A 731 -43.70 117.28 127.39
C LYS A 731 -44.80 118.01 126.62
N ARG A 732 -46.08 117.67 126.84
CA ARG A 732 -47.25 118.22 126.13
C ARG A 732 -47.73 119.59 126.64
N LEU A 733 -47.02 120.21 127.59
CA LEU A 733 -47.46 121.44 128.28
C LEU A 733 -46.53 122.65 128.10
N HIS A 734 -45.44 122.54 127.33
CA HIS A 734 -44.35 123.52 127.39
C HIS A 734 -44.09 124.36 126.13
N ALA A 735 -44.81 124.14 125.03
CA ALA A 735 -44.50 124.77 123.74
C ALA A 735 -45.68 125.14 122.81
N ASP A 736 -46.92 125.22 123.32
CA ASP A 736 -48.04 125.91 122.63
C ASP A 736 -47.87 127.44 122.61
N LEU A 737 -46.62 127.93 122.62
CA LEU A 737 -46.25 129.32 122.87
C LEU A 737 -45.13 129.82 121.93
N ARG A 738 -45.02 129.21 120.75
CA ARG A 738 -44.29 129.80 119.61
C ARG A 738 -44.96 129.51 118.27
N ASN A 739 -46.28 129.73 118.30
CA ASN A 739 -47.01 130.50 117.31
C ASN A 739 -46.19 131.10 116.15
N ALA A 740 -46.75 130.82 114.96
CA ALA A 740 -47.01 131.78 113.89
C ALA A 740 -45.84 132.21 112.97
N GLN A 741 -46.12 132.03 111.67
CA GLN A 741 -45.76 132.91 110.55
C GLN A 741 -44.27 133.04 110.20
N GLU A 742 -43.86 133.12 108.94
CA GLU A 742 -44.51 132.85 107.63
C GLU A 742 -43.36 132.75 106.60
N GLU A 743 -43.65 132.52 105.31
CA GLU A 743 -42.75 132.86 104.19
C GLU A 743 -41.41 132.07 104.04
N SER A 744 -40.81 131.88 102.85
CA SER A 744 -41.27 132.13 101.47
C SER A 744 -40.46 131.31 100.44
N ALA A 745 -41.15 130.91 99.35
CA ALA A 745 -40.74 130.82 97.94
C ALA A 745 -39.47 130.09 97.40
N ASN A 746 -39.72 129.46 96.23
CA ASN A 746 -38.88 129.30 95.03
C ASN A 746 -37.63 128.39 95.03
N SER A 747 -37.60 127.38 94.13
CA SER A 747 -37.11 127.55 92.75
C SER A 747 -36.97 126.23 91.97
N GLU A 748 -37.46 126.21 90.71
CA GLU A 748 -36.99 125.49 89.50
C GLU A 748 -36.43 124.02 89.51
N LEU A 749 -36.86 123.23 88.49
CA LEU A 749 -36.04 122.78 87.32
C LEU A 749 -36.18 121.29 86.88
N LYS A 750 -36.36 121.10 85.55
CA LYS A 750 -35.82 120.03 84.65
C LYS A 750 -36.45 118.61 84.53
N ASN A 751 -36.70 118.25 83.26
CA ASN A 751 -36.58 116.96 82.50
C ASN A 751 -36.88 115.61 83.20
N THR A 752 -37.44 114.58 82.55
CA THR A 752 -36.86 113.73 81.47
C THR A 752 -37.97 112.70 81.10
N ILE A 753 -38.17 112.18 79.87
CA ILE A 753 -37.48 111.03 79.27
C ILE A 753 -37.95 110.89 77.80
N ASP A 754 -36.99 110.91 76.88
CA ASP A 754 -37.02 110.32 75.52
C ASP A 754 -35.70 109.54 75.43
N LEU A 755 -35.71 108.18 75.48
CA LEU A 755 -34.47 107.38 75.31
C LEU A 755 -34.65 105.84 75.19
N THR A 756 -35.82 105.31 74.79
CA THR A 756 -36.04 103.84 74.71
C THR A 756 -36.47 103.30 73.35
N THR A 757 -36.70 104.16 72.34
CA THR A 757 -37.28 103.74 71.04
C THR A 757 -36.29 103.71 69.87
N ILE A 758 -35.02 104.09 70.08
CA ILE A 758 -34.03 104.22 69.00
C ILE A 758 -33.14 102.96 68.87
N ASP A 759 -32.67 102.39 69.98
CA ASP A 759 -31.71 101.26 69.97
C ASP A 759 -32.32 99.97 69.38
N GLU A 760 -33.60 99.68 69.65
CA GLU A 760 -34.29 98.49 69.12
C GLU A 760 -34.42 98.53 67.58
N ILE A 761 -34.51 99.73 66.99
CA ILE A 761 -34.65 99.92 65.55
C ILE A 761 -33.33 99.62 64.81
N ASP A 762 -32.19 100.01 65.38
CA ASP A 762 -30.90 99.79 64.73
C ASP A 762 -30.38 98.36 64.92
N GLU A 763 -30.72 97.66 66.02
CA GLU A 763 -30.43 96.23 66.14
C GLU A 763 -31.20 95.39 65.10
N MET A 764 -32.48 95.73 64.86
CA MET A 764 -33.30 95.10 63.84
C MET A 764 -32.73 95.31 62.43
N LYS A 765 -32.32 96.53 62.07
CA LYS A 765 -31.64 96.79 60.78
C LYS A 765 -30.39 95.94 60.60
N SER A 766 -29.53 95.85 61.64
CA SER A 766 -28.31 95.04 61.63
C SER A 766 -28.56 93.56 61.33
N ARG A 767 -29.63 92.99 61.92
CA ARG A 767 -30.05 91.60 61.67
C ARG A 767 -30.53 91.39 60.23
N TYR A 768 -31.34 92.30 59.67
CA TYR A 768 -31.79 92.20 58.28
C TYR A 768 -30.65 92.37 57.27
N THR A 769 -29.70 93.29 57.48
CA THR A 769 -28.54 93.45 56.58
C THR A 769 -27.67 92.19 56.53
N LYS A 770 -27.46 91.52 57.67
CA LYS A 770 -26.72 90.24 57.73
C LYS A 770 -27.44 89.12 56.97
N ALA A 771 -28.75 89.01 57.11
CA ALA A 771 -29.55 88.03 56.37
C ALA A 771 -29.50 88.27 54.84
N ILE A 772 -29.65 89.52 54.40
CA ILE A 772 -29.57 89.91 52.98
C ILE A 772 -28.19 89.56 52.38
N ASN A 773 -27.10 89.82 53.12
CA ASN A 773 -25.76 89.51 52.64
C ASN A 773 -25.51 87.99 52.54
N LYS A 774 -26.06 87.19 53.46
CA LYS A 774 -26.01 85.73 53.37
C LYS A 774 -26.72 85.22 52.11
N TYR A 775 -27.97 85.64 51.87
CA TYR A 775 -28.72 85.23 50.68
C TYR A 775 -28.05 85.67 49.36
N LYS A 776 -27.39 86.84 49.32
CA LYS A 776 -26.58 87.26 48.16
C LYS A 776 -25.37 86.34 47.93
N GLN A 777 -24.75 85.82 48.98
CA GLN A 777 -23.64 84.86 48.87
C GLN A 777 -24.15 83.50 48.36
N ASP A 778 -25.23 82.99 48.93
CA ASP A 778 -25.87 81.72 48.53
C ASP A 778 -26.29 81.75 47.05
N ILE A 779 -26.91 82.85 46.59
CA ILE A 779 -27.29 83.07 45.16
C ILE A 779 -26.05 83.03 44.24
N LYS A 780 -24.93 83.62 44.67
CA LYS A 780 -23.69 83.65 43.88
C LYS A 780 -23.06 82.26 43.75
N GLU A 781 -23.12 81.45 44.80
CA GLU A 781 -22.61 80.08 44.80
C GLU A 781 -23.51 79.13 43.98
N LEU A 782 -24.83 79.25 44.10
CA LEU A 782 -25.79 78.55 43.25
C LEU A 782 -25.61 78.88 41.76
N SER A 783 -25.39 80.15 41.42
CA SER A 783 -25.15 80.58 40.02
C SER A 783 -23.89 79.95 39.45
N LYS A 784 -22.81 79.88 40.24
CA LYS A 784 -21.55 79.22 39.84
C LYS A 784 -21.74 77.70 39.65
N ASN A 785 -22.55 77.05 40.49
CA ASN A 785 -22.84 75.62 40.34
C ASN A 785 -23.69 75.33 39.10
N ILE A 786 -24.64 76.21 38.75
CA ILE A 786 -25.41 76.13 37.50
C ILE A 786 -24.49 76.26 36.28
N GLU A 787 -23.53 77.19 36.30
CA GLU A 787 -22.55 77.38 35.22
C GLU A 787 -21.68 76.14 35.00
N VAL A 788 -21.15 75.54 36.08
CA VAL A 788 -20.38 74.27 36.01
C VAL A 788 -21.23 73.11 35.50
N LEU A 789 -22.46 72.95 35.99
CA LEU A 789 -23.37 71.89 35.51
C LEU A 789 -23.74 72.08 34.03
N THR A 790 -23.93 73.32 33.58
CA THR A 790 -24.21 73.63 32.17
C THR A 790 -23.01 73.29 31.28
N SER A 791 -21.80 73.60 31.73
CA SER A 791 -20.55 73.23 31.04
C SER A 791 -20.40 71.70 30.92
N ASN A 792 -20.59 70.96 32.02
CA ASN A 792 -20.54 69.49 32.02
C ASN A 792 -21.60 68.88 31.09
N ASN A 793 -22.82 69.43 31.08
CA ASN A 793 -23.89 68.95 30.20
C ASN A 793 -23.53 69.14 28.72
N HIS A 794 -22.85 70.23 28.36
CA HIS A 794 -22.34 70.43 27.01
C HIS A 794 -21.24 69.43 26.63
N VAL A 795 -20.33 69.09 27.56
CA VAL A 795 -19.31 68.05 27.34
C VAL A 795 -19.95 66.69 27.06
N TYR A 796 -20.92 66.26 27.87
CA TYR A 796 -21.64 65.00 27.64
C TYR A 796 -22.44 64.99 26.33
N GLN A 797 -23.04 66.13 25.94
CA GLN A 797 -23.69 66.30 24.62
C GLN A 797 -22.71 66.02 23.47
N ASN A 798 -21.51 66.60 23.54
CA ASN A 798 -20.46 66.42 22.53
C ASN A 798 -19.95 64.96 22.50
N GLU A 799 -19.85 64.29 23.66
CA GLU A 799 -19.45 62.89 23.75
C GLU A 799 -20.51 61.94 23.15
N ILE A 800 -21.79 62.15 23.46
CA ILE A 800 -22.92 61.42 22.86
C ILE A 800 -22.92 61.55 21.33
N ASN A 801 -22.62 62.74 20.80
CA ASN A 801 -22.55 62.96 19.35
C ASN A 801 -21.36 62.21 18.71
N ARG A 802 -20.21 62.12 19.39
CA ARG A 802 -19.08 61.28 18.95
C ARG A 802 -19.43 59.80 18.92
N TYR A 803 -20.06 59.26 19.97
CA TYR A 803 -20.48 57.85 19.99
C TYR A 803 -21.53 57.55 18.90
N LYS A 804 -22.48 58.45 18.64
CA LYS A 804 -23.43 58.30 17.51
C LYS A 804 -22.73 58.23 16.16
N GLN A 805 -21.75 59.09 15.91
CA GLN A 805 -21.00 59.09 14.66
C GLN A 805 -20.12 57.83 14.53
N SER A 806 -19.54 57.35 15.64
CA SER A 806 -18.80 56.07 15.67
C SER A 806 -19.70 54.88 15.34
N ASN A 807 -20.89 54.79 15.93
CA ASN A 807 -21.86 53.73 15.65
C ASN A 807 -22.35 53.75 14.19
N GLN A 808 -22.57 54.93 13.58
CA GLN A 808 -22.92 55.02 12.16
C GLN A 808 -21.79 54.50 11.25
N ASN A 809 -20.53 54.82 11.57
CA ASN A 809 -19.39 54.30 10.83
C ASN A 809 -19.26 52.78 10.98
N GLN A 810 -19.43 52.24 12.20
CA GLN A 810 -19.42 50.80 12.47
C GLN A 810 -20.54 50.08 11.72
N GLN A 811 -21.76 50.62 11.69
CA GLN A 811 -22.87 50.04 10.93
C GLN A 811 -22.53 49.96 9.42
N SER A 812 -21.97 51.03 8.84
CA SER A 812 -21.58 51.02 7.42
C SER A 812 -20.46 50.00 7.12
N ILE A 813 -19.59 49.70 8.07
CA ILE A 813 -18.57 48.64 7.95
C ILE A 813 -19.23 47.26 8.02
N ILE A 814 -20.16 47.05 8.96
CA ILE A 814 -20.94 45.81 9.08
C ILE A 814 -21.70 45.54 7.79
N ASP A 815 -22.40 46.53 7.23
CA ASP A 815 -23.18 46.37 6.00
C ASP A 815 -22.29 45.94 4.81
N LYS A 816 -21.07 46.50 4.69
CA LYS A 816 -20.08 46.11 3.68
C LYS A 816 -19.58 44.67 3.88
N LEU A 817 -19.16 44.31 5.10
CA LEU A 817 -18.70 42.96 5.42
C LEU A 817 -19.81 41.91 5.26
N THR A 818 -21.06 42.30 5.47
CA THR A 818 -22.23 41.44 5.25
C THR A 818 -22.49 41.23 3.75
N PHE A 819 -22.30 42.25 2.92
CA PHE A 819 -22.35 42.13 1.47
C PHE A 819 -21.24 41.21 0.93
N GLU A 820 -20.00 41.43 1.36
CA GLU A 820 -18.82 40.64 0.95
C GLU A 820 -18.95 39.16 1.37
N ASN A 821 -19.43 38.87 2.59
CA ASN A 821 -19.73 37.49 3.01
C ASN A 821 -20.80 36.81 2.14
N ASN A 822 -21.84 37.54 1.74
CA ASN A 822 -22.88 36.98 0.86
C ASN A 822 -22.32 36.71 -0.55
N GLU A 823 -21.43 37.57 -1.06
CA GLU A 823 -20.78 37.33 -2.36
C GLU A 823 -19.85 36.11 -2.30
N LEU A 824 -18.97 36.03 -1.29
CA LEU A 824 -18.09 34.88 -1.07
C LEU A 824 -18.91 33.57 -0.91
N LYS A 825 -20.01 33.60 -0.16
CA LYS A 825 -20.91 32.45 0.00
C LYS A 825 -21.50 31.99 -1.34
N ASN A 826 -21.89 32.92 -2.21
CA ASN A 826 -22.38 32.58 -3.56
C ASN A 826 -21.25 31.99 -4.43
N GLN A 827 -20.04 32.55 -4.37
CA GLN A 827 -18.88 32.04 -5.11
C GLN A 827 -18.50 30.61 -4.68
N VAL A 828 -18.51 30.32 -3.36
CA VAL A 828 -18.29 28.96 -2.82
C VAL A 828 -19.38 28.01 -3.33
N MET A 829 -20.65 28.40 -3.24
CA MET A 829 -21.78 27.56 -3.66
C MET A 829 -21.76 27.26 -5.17
N ASP A 830 -21.29 28.19 -6.00
CA ASP A 830 -21.09 27.93 -7.44
C ASP A 830 -19.83 27.10 -7.73
N HIS A 831 -18.79 27.22 -6.92
CA HIS A 831 -17.62 26.34 -6.99
C HIS A 831 -17.98 24.89 -6.63
N GLU A 832 -18.75 24.67 -5.56
CA GLU A 832 -19.28 23.35 -5.17
C GLU A 832 -20.12 22.72 -6.29
N LYS A 833 -21.02 23.48 -6.93
CA LYS A 833 -21.81 23.00 -8.08
C LYS A 833 -20.93 22.60 -9.27
N ARG A 834 -19.89 23.38 -9.59
CA ARG A 834 -18.95 23.04 -10.67
C ARG A 834 -18.13 21.79 -10.34
N SER A 835 -17.64 21.69 -9.11
CA SER A 835 -16.86 20.54 -8.64
C SER A 835 -17.69 19.25 -8.64
N THR A 836 -18.92 19.29 -8.15
CA THR A 836 -19.86 18.15 -8.20
C THR A 836 -20.25 17.77 -9.63
N ALA A 837 -20.45 18.74 -10.54
CA ALA A 837 -20.72 18.46 -11.95
C ALA A 837 -19.52 17.79 -12.65
N VAL A 838 -18.28 18.23 -12.37
CA VAL A 838 -17.06 17.59 -12.89
C VAL A 838 -16.91 16.18 -12.33
N TYR A 839 -17.14 15.97 -11.04
CA TYR A 839 -17.06 14.66 -10.39
C TYR A 839 -18.07 13.65 -10.97
N GLU A 840 -19.33 14.04 -11.16
CA GLU A 840 -20.32 13.15 -11.79
C GLU A 840 -19.99 12.87 -13.27
N LEU A 841 -19.43 13.84 -14.01
CA LEU A 841 -18.96 13.62 -15.38
C LEU A 841 -17.80 12.61 -15.43
N GLU A 842 -16.78 12.79 -14.59
CA GLU A 842 -15.63 11.89 -14.48
C GLU A 842 -16.06 10.47 -14.08
N LYS A 843 -16.98 10.36 -13.11
CA LYS A 843 -17.61 9.09 -12.70
C LYS A 843 -18.39 8.42 -13.83
N THR A 844 -19.12 9.17 -14.67
CA THR A 844 -19.78 8.60 -15.85
C THR A 844 -18.77 8.14 -16.91
N ASN A 845 -17.71 8.90 -17.16
CA ASN A 845 -16.66 8.55 -18.12
C ASN A 845 -15.88 7.29 -17.66
N MET A 846 -15.52 7.20 -16.37
CA MET A 846 -14.89 6.02 -15.78
C MET A 846 -15.79 4.79 -15.87
N LYS A 847 -17.10 4.95 -15.59
CA LYS A 847 -18.06 3.86 -15.73
C LYS A 847 -18.13 3.36 -17.18
N GLN A 848 -18.25 4.27 -18.15
CA GLN A 848 -18.27 3.91 -19.57
C GLN A 848 -16.97 3.20 -19.99
N SER A 849 -15.80 3.72 -19.58
CA SER A 849 -14.50 3.10 -19.87
C SER A 849 -14.38 1.67 -19.32
N TYR A 850 -14.89 1.43 -18.11
CA TYR A 850 -14.96 0.08 -17.55
C TYR A 850 -15.94 -0.82 -18.31
N GLU A 851 -17.13 -0.33 -18.68
CA GLU A 851 -18.11 -1.10 -19.45
C GLU A 851 -17.56 -1.48 -20.85
N GLU A 852 -16.90 -0.56 -21.55
CA GLU A 852 -16.20 -0.83 -22.81
C GLU A 852 -15.06 -1.83 -22.66
N THR A 853 -14.31 -1.78 -21.56
CA THR A 853 -13.21 -2.71 -21.27
C THR A 853 -13.74 -4.11 -20.97
N VAL A 854 -14.83 -4.22 -20.20
CA VAL A 854 -15.51 -5.50 -19.92
C VAL A 854 -16.07 -6.11 -21.20
N GLU A 855 -16.63 -5.32 -22.10
CA GLU A 855 -17.17 -5.85 -23.36
C GLU A 855 -16.05 -6.31 -24.32
N LYS A 856 -14.94 -5.55 -24.44
CA LYS A 856 -13.73 -6.00 -25.18
C LYS A 856 -13.17 -7.32 -24.61
N LEU A 857 -13.14 -7.48 -23.28
CA LEU A 857 -12.73 -8.74 -22.64
C LEU A 857 -13.71 -9.89 -22.90
N ARG A 858 -15.03 -9.62 -23.00
CA ARG A 858 -16.02 -10.63 -23.39
C ARG A 858 -15.83 -11.06 -24.84
N GLU A 859 -15.67 -10.11 -25.77
CA GLU A 859 -15.40 -10.41 -27.18
C GLU A 859 -14.11 -11.23 -27.35
N GLN A 860 -13.04 -10.88 -26.63
CA GLN A 860 -11.78 -11.63 -26.68
C GLN A 860 -11.94 -13.05 -26.12
N ASN A 861 -12.66 -13.23 -25.00
CA ASN A 861 -12.96 -14.55 -24.44
C ASN A 861 -13.81 -15.40 -25.38
N GLU A 862 -14.80 -14.81 -26.04
CA GLU A 862 -15.67 -15.51 -26.99
C GLU A 862 -14.95 -15.88 -28.29
N LYS A 863 -14.02 -15.03 -28.75
CA LYS A 863 -13.08 -15.36 -29.82
C LYS A 863 -12.16 -16.52 -29.41
N GLY A 864 -11.60 -16.48 -28.20
CA GLY A 864 -10.79 -17.56 -27.64
C GLY A 864 -11.53 -18.89 -27.58
N ARG A 865 -12.80 -18.90 -27.13
CA ARG A 865 -13.68 -20.08 -27.16
C ARG A 865 -13.88 -20.63 -28.57
N LYS A 866 -14.16 -19.77 -29.55
CA LYS A 866 -14.31 -20.17 -30.97
C LYS A 866 -13.04 -20.76 -31.55
N ASP A 867 -11.88 -20.20 -31.22
CA ASP A 867 -10.59 -20.70 -31.72
C ASP A 867 -10.18 -22.01 -31.04
N VAL A 868 -10.45 -22.19 -29.74
CA VAL A 868 -10.33 -23.51 -29.06
C VAL A 868 -11.27 -24.53 -29.71
N GLN A 869 -12.52 -24.18 -30.02
CA GLN A 869 -13.46 -25.09 -30.67
C GLN A 869 -12.99 -25.52 -32.08
N LYS A 870 -12.40 -24.60 -32.85
CA LYS A 870 -11.74 -24.93 -34.14
C LYS A 870 -10.54 -25.84 -33.93
N LEU A 871 -9.71 -25.58 -32.92
CA LEU A 871 -8.53 -26.39 -32.62
C LEU A 871 -8.92 -27.83 -32.26
N VAL A 872 -9.94 -28.01 -31.42
CA VAL A 872 -10.50 -29.33 -31.06
C VAL A 872 -11.02 -30.07 -32.29
N LYS A 873 -11.77 -29.41 -33.19
CA LYS A 873 -12.22 -30.00 -34.47
C LYS A 873 -11.03 -30.43 -35.35
N ASN A 874 -10.01 -29.58 -35.46
CA ASN A 874 -8.81 -29.86 -36.25
C ASN A 874 -7.96 -31.00 -35.67
N ILE A 875 -7.90 -31.13 -34.34
CA ILE A 875 -7.25 -32.26 -33.65
C ILE A 875 -8.02 -33.55 -33.95
N SER A 876 -9.35 -33.56 -33.77
CA SER A 876 -10.19 -34.74 -34.07
C SER A 876 -10.02 -35.23 -35.52
N ALA A 877 -10.02 -34.32 -36.49
CA ALA A 877 -9.80 -34.65 -37.90
C ALA A 877 -8.37 -35.17 -38.18
N ARG A 878 -7.36 -34.68 -37.46
CA ARG A 878 -5.98 -35.20 -37.55
C ARG A 878 -5.87 -36.59 -36.91
N ASP A 879 -6.52 -36.83 -35.78
CA ASP A 879 -6.53 -38.13 -35.11
C ASP A 879 -7.23 -39.20 -35.96
N GLU A 880 -8.31 -38.85 -36.65
CA GLU A 880 -8.95 -39.72 -37.65
C GLU A 880 -7.98 -40.04 -38.81
N LYS A 881 -7.29 -39.04 -39.37
CA LYS A 881 -6.30 -39.25 -40.43
C LYS A 881 -5.09 -40.07 -39.96
N ILE A 882 -4.64 -39.91 -38.71
CA ILE A 882 -3.58 -40.72 -38.10
C ILE A 882 -4.04 -42.17 -37.93
N LYS A 883 -5.30 -42.41 -37.52
CA LYS A 883 -5.88 -43.75 -37.46
C LYS A 883 -5.93 -44.40 -38.84
N GLU A 884 -6.41 -43.67 -39.85
CA GLU A 884 -6.48 -44.14 -41.25
C GLU A 884 -5.08 -44.49 -41.81
N MET A 885 -4.10 -43.59 -41.63
CA MET A 885 -2.71 -43.86 -42.01
C MET A 885 -2.11 -45.05 -41.26
N SER A 886 -2.43 -45.21 -39.97
CA SER A 886 -1.98 -46.36 -39.17
C SER A 886 -2.60 -47.68 -39.65
N THR A 887 -3.87 -47.69 -40.06
CA THR A 887 -4.50 -48.87 -40.68
C THR A 887 -3.90 -49.19 -42.04
N ASN A 888 -3.63 -48.17 -42.88
CA ASN A 888 -3.02 -48.36 -44.19
C ASN A 888 -1.57 -48.86 -44.06
N MET A 889 -0.79 -48.31 -43.12
CA MET A 889 0.58 -48.77 -42.82
C MET A 889 0.58 -50.22 -42.33
N ARG A 890 -0.40 -50.63 -41.50
CA ARG A 890 -0.56 -52.02 -41.07
C ARG A 890 -0.93 -52.95 -42.25
N GLY A 891 -1.78 -52.49 -43.17
CA GLY A 891 -2.10 -53.20 -44.41
C GLY A 891 -0.84 -53.45 -45.26
N LEU A 892 -0.08 -52.40 -45.55
CA LEU A 892 1.17 -52.47 -46.31
C LEU A 892 2.24 -53.32 -45.61
N LEU A 893 2.31 -53.31 -44.28
CA LEU A 893 3.23 -54.16 -43.52
C LEU A 893 2.86 -55.65 -43.64
N ASN A 894 1.57 -55.97 -43.61
CA ASN A 894 1.07 -57.33 -43.83
C ASN A 894 1.33 -57.79 -45.27
N GLU A 895 1.10 -56.92 -46.26
CA GLU A 895 1.39 -57.20 -47.68
C GLU A 895 2.89 -57.41 -47.93
N LYS A 896 3.75 -56.53 -47.41
CA LYS A 896 5.21 -56.70 -47.42
C LYS A 896 5.62 -58.04 -46.80
N THR A 897 5.00 -58.42 -45.68
CA THR A 897 5.28 -59.70 -45.01
C THR A 897 4.83 -60.89 -45.86
N LYS A 898 3.69 -60.79 -46.56
CA LYS A 898 3.19 -61.80 -47.50
C LYS A 898 4.15 -61.96 -48.70
N LEU A 899 4.46 -60.86 -49.39
CA LEU A 899 5.38 -60.84 -50.52
C LEU A 899 6.79 -61.33 -50.13
N SER A 900 7.27 -61.00 -48.93
CA SER A 900 8.56 -61.51 -48.43
C SER A 900 8.56 -63.03 -48.22
N ARG A 901 7.42 -63.63 -47.81
CA ARG A 901 7.27 -65.09 -47.73
C ARG A 901 7.20 -65.71 -49.12
N GLU A 902 6.44 -65.11 -50.04
CA GLU A 902 6.35 -65.56 -51.44
C GLU A 902 7.72 -65.54 -52.13
N ILE A 903 8.51 -64.46 -51.99
CA ILE A 903 9.89 -64.36 -52.49
C ILE A 903 10.79 -65.44 -51.87
N THR A 904 10.65 -65.74 -50.58
CA THR A 904 11.46 -66.77 -49.91
C THR A 904 11.09 -68.16 -50.46
N SER A 905 9.80 -68.47 -50.58
CA SER A 905 9.31 -69.72 -51.17
C SER A 905 9.76 -69.89 -52.63
N LEU A 906 9.75 -68.82 -53.43
CA LEU A 906 10.21 -68.85 -54.82
C LEU A 906 11.73 -69.06 -54.92
N LYS A 907 12.53 -68.49 -54.02
CA LYS A 907 13.97 -68.78 -53.94
C LYS A 907 14.23 -70.25 -53.61
N GLU A 908 13.57 -70.78 -52.60
CA GLU A 908 13.69 -72.20 -52.25
C GLU A 908 13.23 -73.15 -53.36
N GLN A 909 12.26 -72.74 -54.18
CA GLN A 909 11.85 -73.49 -55.38
C GLN A 909 12.92 -73.41 -56.47
N LEU A 910 13.45 -72.21 -56.76
CA LEU A 910 14.50 -72.00 -57.76
C LEU A 910 15.78 -72.76 -57.41
N ASP A 911 16.19 -72.76 -56.13
CA ASP A 911 17.35 -73.50 -55.65
C ASP A 911 17.14 -75.03 -55.78
N ARG A 912 15.92 -75.52 -55.53
CA ARG A 912 15.54 -76.92 -55.76
C ARG A 912 15.56 -77.28 -57.25
N GLU A 913 14.99 -76.45 -58.12
CA GLU A 913 15.00 -76.64 -59.57
C GLU A 913 16.43 -76.62 -60.13
N LYS A 914 17.28 -75.71 -59.63
CA LYS A 914 18.70 -75.67 -59.97
C LYS A 914 19.43 -76.95 -59.57
N LEU A 915 19.26 -77.43 -58.33
CA LEU A 915 19.86 -78.69 -57.88
C LEU A 915 19.39 -79.90 -58.70
N LEU A 916 18.11 -79.95 -59.07
CA LEU A 916 17.57 -81.00 -59.94
C LEU A 916 18.14 -80.91 -61.37
N SER A 917 18.29 -79.70 -61.90
CA SER A 917 18.92 -79.45 -63.21
C SER A 917 20.40 -79.85 -63.22
N ASP A 918 21.18 -79.42 -62.22
CA ASP A 918 22.59 -79.75 -62.05
C ASP A 918 22.78 -81.28 -61.91
N ALA A 919 21.90 -81.96 -61.16
CA ALA A 919 21.90 -83.42 -61.04
C ALA A 919 21.53 -84.13 -62.36
N SER A 920 20.57 -83.59 -63.12
CA SER A 920 20.19 -84.09 -64.44
C SER A 920 21.33 -83.97 -65.45
N VAL A 921 21.94 -82.78 -65.55
CA VAL A 921 23.11 -82.52 -66.41
C VAL A 921 24.28 -83.43 -66.03
N LYS A 922 24.57 -83.59 -64.73
CA LYS A 922 25.62 -84.51 -64.27
C LYS A 922 25.33 -85.97 -64.63
N THR A 923 24.06 -86.38 -64.59
CA THR A 923 23.64 -87.73 -65.01
C THR A 923 23.79 -87.91 -66.53
N GLN A 924 23.47 -86.89 -67.33
CA GLN A 924 23.70 -86.90 -68.78
C GLN A 924 25.20 -86.96 -69.12
N ILE A 925 26.05 -86.20 -68.43
CA ILE A 925 27.52 -86.25 -68.59
C ILE A 925 28.03 -87.66 -68.29
N LEU A 926 27.67 -88.25 -67.14
CA LEU A 926 28.10 -89.62 -66.78
C LEU A 926 27.63 -90.67 -67.79
N SER A 927 26.42 -90.51 -68.35
CA SER A 927 25.89 -91.38 -69.40
C SER A 927 26.73 -91.28 -70.70
N LEU A 928 27.02 -90.05 -71.14
CA LEU A 928 27.87 -89.80 -72.32
C LEU A 928 29.31 -90.28 -72.11
N GLU A 929 29.91 -90.03 -70.95
CA GLU A 929 31.23 -90.54 -70.57
C GLU A 929 31.27 -92.07 -70.62
N SER A 930 30.23 -92.74 -70.13
CA SER A 930 30.11 -94.20 -70.21
C SER A 930 30.04 -94.69 -71.66
N GLN A 931 29.22 -94.04 -72.50
CA GLN A 931 29.10 -94.39 -73.93
C GLN A 931 30.43 -94.19 -74.69
N TYR A 932 31.11 -93.06 -74.50
CA TYR A 932 32.41 -92.81 -75.15
C TYR A 932 33.50 -93.76 -74.65
N LYS A 933 33.46 -94.15 -73.37
CA LYS A 933 34.38 -95.16 -72.83
C LYS A 933 34.15 -96.54 -73.44
N GLU A 934 32.89 -96.94 -73.61
CA GLU A 934 32.52 -98.20 -74.27
C GLU A 934 32.97 -98.20 -75.74
N GLN A 935 32.76 -97.10 -76.48
CA GLN A 935 33.27 -96.95 -77.84
C GLN A 935 34.82 -97.00 -77.91
N LEU A 936 35.52 -96.36 -76.97
CA LEU A 936 36.99 -96.41 -76.89
C LEU A 936 37.50 -97.83 -76.63
N ASP A 937 36.86 -98.58 -75.73
CA ASP A 937 37.23 -99.97 -75.45
C ASP A 937 36.88 -100.90 -76.64
N GLU A 938 35.83 -100.62 -77.41
CA GLU A 938 35.53 -101.32 -78.66
C GLU A 938 36.60 -101.07 -79.75
N VAL A 939 37.02 -99.80 -79.93
CA VAL A 939 38.11 -99.44 -80.86
C VAL A 939 39.43 -100.09 -80.45
N ARG A 940 39.75 -100.13 -79.14
CA ARG A 940 40.92 -100.84 -78.62
C ARG A 940 40.86 -102.34 -78.93
N ARG A 941 39.73 -103.00 -78.68
CA ARG A 941 39.53 -104.42 -79.03
C ARG A 941 39.76 -104.67 -80.52
N LYS A 942 39.22 -103.81 -81.40
CA LYS A 942 39.43 -103.89 -82.86
C LYS A 942 40.90 -103.77 -83.23
N ALA A 943 41.61 -102.77 -82.70
CA ALA A 943 43.03 -102.56 -82.95
C ALA A 943 43.93 -103.71 -82.43
N ASP A 944 43.57 -104.32 -81.29
CA ASP A 944 44.28 -105.48 -80.76
C ASP A 944 44.03 -106.75 -81.60
N THR A 945 42.79 -106.98 -82.06
CA THR A 945 42.50 -108.11 -82.98
C THR A 945 43.19 -107.94 -84.34
N GLU A 946 43.27 -106.72 -84.87
CA GLU A 946 44.01 -106.44 -86.10
C GLU A 946 45.52 -106.68 -85.92
N ARG A 947 46.10 -106.24 -84.79
CA ARG A 947 47.51 -106.51 -84.46
C ARG A 947 47.81 -108.01 -84.35
N GLN A 948 46.92 -108.78 -83.74
CA GLN A 948 47.02 -110.25 -83.69
C GLN A 948 46.93 -110.87 -85.09
N SER A 949 46.04 -110.36 -85.96
CA SER A 949 45.92 -110.79 -87.36
C SER A 949 47.20 -110.54 -88.16
N MET A 950 47.80 -109.35 -88.05
CA MET A 950 49.08 -109.02 -88.69
C MET A 950 50.22 -109.93 -88.21
N ALA A 951 50.30 -110.20 -86.91
CA ALA A 951 51.29 -111.11 -86.34
C ALA A 951 51.12 -112.55 -86.87
N ALA A 952 49.88 -113.05 -86.93
CA ALA A 952 49.56 -114.36 -87.49
C ALA A 952 49.83 -114.46 -89.01
N TYR A 953 49.62 -113.38 -89.76
CA TYR A 953 49.97 -113.32 -91.18
C TYR A 953 51.48 -113.44 -91.41
N ALA A 954 52.29 -112.65 -90.71
CA ALA A 954 53.75 -112.69 -90.82
C ALA A 954 54.32 -114.07 -90.42
N ALA A 955 53.75 -114.70 -89.39
CA ALA A 955 54.09 -116.05 -88.97
C ALA A 955 53.91 -117.08 -90.10
N ASN A 956 52.78 -117.01 -90.80
CA ASN A 956 52.48 -117.89 -91.92
C ASN A 956 53.36 -117.61 -93.13
N ALA A 957 53.67 -116.34 -93.41
CA ALA A 957 54.55 -115.95 -94.53
C ALA A 957 55.98 -116.49 -94.37
N PHE A 958 56.54 -116.48 -93.15
CA PHE A 958 57.89 -116.95 -92.84
C PHE A 958 57.95 -118.38 -92.29
N ARG A 959 56.88 -119.17 -92.45
CA ARG A 959 56.74 -120.53 -91.88
C ARG A 959 57.86 -121.51 -92.25
N SER A 960 58.53 -121.32 -93.40
CA SER A 960 59.71 -122.11 -93.81
C SER A 960 60.97 -121.83 -92.98
N ILE A 961 61.01 -120.73 -92.22
CA ILE A 961 62.14 -120.28 -91.39
C ILE A 961 61.85 -120.54 -89.89
N ILE A 962 60.63 -121.01 -89.53
CA ILE A 962 60.10 -121.01 -88.17
C ILE A 962 59.41 -122.33 -87.81
N ASN A 963 60.02 -123.09 -86.88
CA ASN A 963 59.39 -124.26 -86.23
C ASN A 963 58.87 -123.90 -84.81
N SER A 964 58.10 -122.82 -84.68
CA SER A 964 57.48 -122.39 -83.41
C SER A 964 55.97 -122.31 -83.56
N SER A 965 55.23 -122.98 -82.67
CA SER A 965 53.77 -123.14 -82.71
C SER A 965 52.98 -122.10 -81.89
N SER A 966 53.64 -121.14 -81.27
CA SER A 966 53.00 -120.04 -80.54
C SER A 966 53.67 -118.69 -80.82
N LEU A 967 52.87 -117.66 -81.13
CA LEU A 967 53.34 -116.28 -81.31
C LEU A 967 52.84 -115.38 -80.20
N ASP A 968 53.77 -114.91 -79.39
CA ASP A 968 53.66 -113.69 -78.61
C ASP A 968 54.40 -112.53 -79.34
N GLU A 969 54.27 -111.31 -78.80
CA GLU A 969 54.92 -110.12 -79.37
C GLU A 969 56.46 -110.24 -79.39
N LYS A 970 57.04 -110.99 -78.44
CA LYS A 970 58.46 -111.37 -78.44
C LYS A 970 58.77 -112.35 -79.57
N GLY A 971 57.93 -113.35 -79.80
CA GLY A 971 58.00 -114.27 -80.93
C GLY A 971 57.99 -113.54 -82.27
N TYR A 972 57.13 -112.54 -82.46
CA TYR A 972 57.12 -111.71 -83.68
C TYR A 972 58.47 -111.00 -83.89
N LYS A 973 59.03 -110.37 -82.83
CA LYS A 973 60.34 -109.74 -82.91
C LYS A 973 61.46 -110.75 -83.24
N VAL A 974 61.47 -111.91 -82.58
CA VAL A 974 62.41 -113.01 -82.85
C VAL A 974 62.30 -113.53 -84.29
N ILE A 975 61.10 -113.53 -84.88
CA ILE A 975 60.90 -113.88 -86.30
C ILE A 975 61.58 -112.86 -87.21
N ILE A 976 61.35 -111.56 -86.99
CA ILE A 976 62.00 -110.49 -87.78
C ILE A 976 63.52 -110.57 -87.66
N ASP A 977 64.05 -110.74 -86.45
CA ASP A 977 65.49 -110.87 -86.21
C ASP A 977 66.06 -112.14 -86.88
N ARG A 978 65.36 -113.28 -86.86
CA ARG A 978 65.83 -114.52 -87.50
C ARG A 978 65.74 -114.49 -89.03
N VAL A 979 64.75 -113.80 -89.61
CA VAL A 979 64.68 -113.53 -91.06
C VAL A 979 65.83 -112.62 -91.48
N LYS A 980 66.13 -111.59 -90.70
CA LYS A 980 67.29 -110.69 -90.91
C LYS A 980 68.62 -111.46 -90.86
N ASP A 981 68.82 -112.35 -89.90
CA ASP A 981 70.00 -113.21 -89.83
C ASP A 981 70.13 -114.13 -91.05
N GLN A 982 69.03 -114.70 -91.54
CA GLN A 982 69.04 -115.58 -92.70
C GLN A 982 69.33 -114.82 -94.01
N ILE A 983 68.79 -113.61 -94.18
CA ILE A 983 69.16 -112.70 -95.28
C ILE A 983 70.65 -112.35 -95.20
N THR A 984 71.17 -112.10 -94.00
CA THR A 984 72.60 -111.80 -93.78
C THR A 984 73.49 -113.00 -94.16
N LYS A 985 73.08 -114.23 -93.81
CA LYS A 985 73.75 -115.47 -94.26
C LYS A 985 73.72 -115.65 -95.78
N LEU A 986 72.58 -115.41 -96.43
CA LEU A 986 72.45 -115.53 -97.88
C LEU A 986 73.35 -114.51 -98.60
N ASN A 987 73.40 -113.26 -98.13
CA ASN A 987 74.33 -112.25 -98.63
C ASN A 987 75.81 -112.64 -98.41
N ALA A 988 76.15 -113.22 -97.26
CA ALA A 988 77.52 -113.71 -97.01
C ALA A 988 77.89 -114.88 -97.92
N SER A 989 76.95 -115.79 -98.20
CA SER A 989 77.14 -116.88 -99.16
C SER A 989 77.30 -116.36 -100.59
N ASP A 990 76.48 -115.38 -101.01
CA ASP A 990 76.60 -114.73 -102.32
C ASP A 990 77.96 -114.04 -102.49
N GLN A 991 78.43 -113.32 -101.46
CA GLN A 991 79.78 -112.74 -101.45
C GLN A 991 80.90 -113.79 -101.51
N ALA A 992 80.72 -114.97 -100.90
CA ALA A 992 81.70 -116.05 -100.98
C ALA A 992 81.76 -116.65 -102.39
N ILE A 993 80.61 -116.84 -103.05
CA ILE A 993 80.52 -117.30 -104.44
C ILE A 993 81.14 -116.26 -105.39
N ARG A 994 80.83 -114.96 -105.20
CA ARG A 994 81.47 -113.85 -105.94
C ARG A 994 83.00 -113.84 -105.80
N LYS A 995 83.53 -114.19 -104.63
CA LYS A 995 85.00 -114.31 -104.44
C LYS A 995 85.59 -115.52 -105.16
N MET A 996 84.95 -116.69 -105.10
CA MET A 996 85.45 -117.90 -105.80
C MET A 996 85.47 -117.74 -107.32
N LEU A 997 84.50 -117.04 -107.89
CA LEU A 997 84.37 -116.83 -109.33
C LEU A 997 85.17 -115.59 -109.83
N ASN A 998 85.98 -114.96 -108.97
CA ASN A 998 86.73 -113.72 -109.26
C ASN A 998 85.87 -112.61 -109.89
N VAL A 999 84.64 -112.45 -109.38
CA VAL A 999 83.62 -111.56 -109.97
C VAL A 999 83.98 -110.10 -109.73
N LEU A 1000 84.00 -109.31 -110.80
CA LEU A 1000 84.12 -107.86 -110.71
C LEU A 1000 82.89 -107.28 -109.99
N ASN A 1001 83.07 -106.27 -109.14
CA ASN A 1001 81.99 -105.69 -108.32
C ASN A 1001 80.78 -105.18 -109.14
N SER A 1002 80.93 -104.94 -110.45
CA SER A 1002 79.90 -104.53 -111.39
C SER A 1002 79.09 -105.67 -112.02
N GLN A 1003 79.43 -106.93 -111.75
CA GLN A 1003 78.81 -108.12 -112.36
C GLN A 1003 77.97 -108.87 -111.30
N THR A 1004 76.83 -109.46 -111.70
CA THR A 1004 76.04 -110.27 -110.76
C THR A 1004 76.66 -111.66 -110.60
N THR A 1005 76.40 -112.32 -109.46
CA THR A 1005 76.86 -113.70 -109.21
C THR A 1005 76.34 -114.67 -110.27
N GLN A 1006 75.12 -114.44 -110.78
CA GLN A 1006 74.52 -115.24 -111.85
C GLN A 1006 75.26 -115.02 -113.18
N ASP A 1007 75.56 -113.78 -113.56
CA ASP A 1007 76.30 -113.47 -114.80
C ASP A 1007 77.72 -114.06 -114.80
N ALA A 1008 78.36 -114.12 -113.63
CA ALA A 1008 79.69 -114.71 -113.50
C ALA A 1008 79.69 -116.23 -113.62
N VAL A 1009 78.71 -116.92 -113.01
CA VAL A 1009 78.51 -118.36 -113.23
C VAL A 1009 78.23 -118.63 -114.71
N ALA A 1010 77.42 -117.79 -115.37
CA ALA A 1010 77.11 -117.91 -116.79
C ALA A 1010 78.35 -117.76 -117.68
N GLN A 1011 79.24 -116.79 -117.40
CA GLN A 1011 80.51 -116.66 -118.13
C GLN A 1011 81.46 -117.84 -117.90
N LEU A 1012 81.53 -118.38 -116.68
CA LEU A 1012 82.40 -119.53 -116.39
C LEU A 1012 81.90 -120.81 -117.09
N MET A 1013 80.58 -121.01 -117.16
CA MET A 1013 79.97 -122.06 -117.99
C MET A 1013 80.26 -121.86 -119.49
N TYR A 1014 80.14 -120.63 -120.00
CA TYR A 1014 80.37 -120.33 -121.43
C TYR A 1014 81.81 -120.58 -121.87
N ASN A 1015 82.79 -120.26 -121.01
CA ASN A 1015 84.22 -120.53 -121.26
C ASN A 1015 84.61 -122.02 -121.17
N SER A 1016 83.69 -122.93 -120.80
CA SER A 1016 83.96 -124.37 -120.66
C SER A 1016 83.54 -125.22 -121.88
N GLN A 1017 83.15 -124.57 -123.00
CA GLN A 1017 82.72 -125.24 -124.24
C GLN A 1017 83.54 -124.84 -125.49
N GLN A 1018 84.85 -124.62 -125.34
CA GLN A 1018 85.83 -124.55 -126.44
C GLN A 1018 86.95 -125.57 -126.24
#